data_AF-A0A7J9R6C5-F1
#
_entry.id   AF-A0A7J9R6C5-F1
#
_cell.length_a   1.000
_cell.length_b   1.000
_cell.length_c   1.000
_cell.angle_alpha   90.00
_cell.angle_beta   90.00
_cell.angle_gamma   90.00
#
_symmetry.space_group_name_H-M   'P 1'
#
loop_
_entity.id
_entity.type
_entity.pdbx_description
1 polymer ?
#
loop_
_entity_poly.entity_id
_entity_poly.type
_entity_poly.pdbx_seq_one_letter_code
_entity_poly.pdbx_strand_id
1 'polypeptide(L)'
;MKHRRGLTTVVGGVFFLIVIITAASYLTYSMNLFENFSENVFAAGQERENRKKEAFDISKLTIENNKINLDIHNSGDIPVSFTRLWVENMTGVDEVYRFDLNSTVTTGNTVQNILENIPFIALPTENYKMKLVTDRGTTKEFSVNASTEPLHLQLFALPEAVPTNFKSTILLSVTNNSTENTIYTNIQPILSPISLGAVAEFEGPIPAPHSVLEKGETAIFEWSYRITGDDGDKIRFDASVLNGVPGNIVSKVVTVQIIEFAEESGSSLVSKFLTAESAPDDVLIFHKENFDALGERQMFSSTPEDNVGEIIDFNSTSAIFYTNTDANVTINIPAGNWNTILRYISSPMPESLMHAGLDRETMSYHFETDLDSPLDTTTNTVMTLGTGTNRPLWNSVGHQGAGAYEFSGNDFASIAINDNNDLDSSPATTSGWFNADSSGPSSDQVIYYGESSSGNDLYEIFLDSNGYLVYRIDAGNPSEIATCTSSVNYRDNSWHHFVAIMPSDNDCELYVDGLLEDTDIHGGNGAIALTGSIYIGARDNIGTNGFNGLIDDVIHWDNYALDEGTDNEVTDLFNTNYGVDGHLLDFNIKIVDEFGNDLGNSNKTITQTFDVSIPYSGDLGEYAAPVSDIWGQFNFSAVTSEAKIIESGERLMINMTYAPKNSGNLNMKMVIDDTDVVSGLGNSFLQIPSPDRGLPGYGAYDNSARGTISIFNPGPTDNWIKYQSRVVFEDEDTGEPYAAFIDNADGATLSPDQDSPPILANTTAVYEFERPRSQPGNVASNLIPEGRYQMFVFLDGYDSAGNIFLQTTPLGVVRVT
;
A
#
# COMPACT_ATOMS: atom_id res chain seq x y z
N MET A 1 -42.40 148.86 -37.91
CA MET A 1 -43.06 147.53 -37.81
C MET A 1 -42.40 146.76 -36.68
N LYS A 2 -43.14 146.52 -35.58
CA LYS A 2 -42.70 145.85 -34.34
C LYS A 2 -43.10 144.36 -34.38
N HIS A 3 -42.34 143.53 -33.66
CA HIS A 3 -42.63 142.15 -33.20
C HIS A 3 -42.47 140.95 -34.14
N ARG A 4 -41.27 140.35 -34.16
CA ARG A 4 -41.03 138.88 -34.25
C ARG A 4 -39.72 138.51 -33.53
N ARG A 5 -39.74 138.37 -32.20
CA ARG A 5 -38.58 137.90 -31.40
C ARG A 5 -38.88 136.70 -30.47
N GLY A 6 -40.08 136.12 -30.55
CA GLY A 6 -40.46 134.95 -29.72
C GLY A 6 -40.37 133.58 -30.42
N LEU A 7 -40.32 133.53 -31.75
CA LEU A 7 -40.40 132.27 -32.50
C LEU A 7 -39.10 131.44 -32.43
N THR A 8 -37.94 132.09 -32.38
CA THR A 8 -36.62 131.43 -32.30
C THR A 8 -36.39 130.74 -30.95
N THR A 9 -36.91 131.30 -29.85
CA THR A 9 -36.81 130.71 -28.51
C THR A 9 -37.73 129.49 -28.35
N VAL A 10 -38.92 129.51 -28.97
CA VAL A 10 -39.85 128.37 -28.98
C VAL A 10 -39.33 127.24 -29.85
N VAL A 11 -38.81 127.56 -31.05
CA VAL A 11 -38.19 126.55 -31.94
C VAL A 11 -36.95 125.93 -31.28
N GLY A 12 -36.08 126.74 -30.66
CA GLY A 12 -34.92 126.25 -29.90
C GLY A 12 -35.33 125.37 -28.70
N GLY A 13 -36.39 125.74 -27.98
CA GLY A 13 -36.95 124.94 -26.88
C GLY A 13 -37.52 123.60 -27.34
N VAL A 14 -38.22 123.56 -28.48
CA VAL A 14 -38.73 122.31 -29.08
C VAL A 14 -37.59 121.42 -29.57
N PHE A 15 -36.58 121.98 -30.23
CA PHE A 15 -35.39 121.20 -30.61
C PHE A 15 -34.64 120.66 -29.39
N PHE A 16 -34.49 121.46 -28.34
CA PHE A 16 -33.87 121.02 -27.09
C PHE A 16 -34.69 119.91 -26.42
N LEU A 17 -36.01 120.01 -26.44
CA LEU A 17 -36.91 118.99 -25.91
C LEU A 17 -36.85 117.68 -26.72
N ILE A 18 -36.80 117.78 -28.06
CA ILE A 18 -36.62 116.62 -28.95
C ILE A 18 -35.27 115.95 -28.67
N VAL A 19 -34.18 116.73 -28.53
CA VAL A 19 -32.85 116.22 -28.19
C VAL A 19 -32.83 115.54 -26.83
N ILE A 20 -33.49 116.11 -25.81
CA ILE A 20 -33.61 115.47 -24.49
C ILE A 20 -34.42 114.18 -24.56
N ILE A 21 -35.56 114.17 -25.26
CA ILE A 21 -36.40 112.97 -25.40
C ILE A 21 -35.67 111.89 -26.18
N THR A 22 -34.95 112.22 -27.25
CA THR A 22 -34.13 111.25 -28.00
C THR A 22 -32.96 110.75 -27.17
N ALA A 23 -32.27 111.61 -26.42
CA ALA A 23 -31.20 111.19 -25.51
C ALA A 23 -31.72 110.29 -24.38
N ALA A 24 -32.85 110.62 -23.77
CA ALA A 24 -33.48 109.81 -22.72
C ALA A 24 -34.02 108.48 -23.27
N SER A 25 -34.61 108.48 -24.47
CA SER A 25 -35.06 107.26 -25.15
C SER A 25 -33.89 106.37 -25.53
N TYR A 26 -32.78 106.95 -26.02
CA TYR A 26 -31.54 106.23 -26.32
C TYR A 26 -30.90 105.64 -25.06
N LEU A 27 -30.84 106.39 -23.96
CA LEU A 27 -30.36 105.90 -22.67
C LEU A 27 -31.22 104.74 -22.16
N THR A 28 -32.55 104.87 -22.23
CA THR A 28 -33.48 103.80 -21.82
C THR A 28 -33.32 102.56 -22.68
N TYR A 29 -33.22 102.72 -24.01
CA TYR A 29 -32.96 101.62 -24.94
C TYR A 29 -31.59 100.97 -24.68
N SER A 30 -30.55 101.76 -24.43
CA SER A 30 -29.21 101.27 -24.11
C SER A 30 -29.16 100.54 -22.77
N MET A 31 -29.89 101.00 -21.75
CA MET A 31 -29.98 100.33 -20.45
C MET A 31 -30.70 98.99 -20.58
N ASN A 32 -31.80 98.93 -21.35
CA ASN A 32 -32.51 97.68 -21.61
C ASN A 32 -31.64 96.71 -22.45
N LEU A 33 -30.88 97.20 -23.42
CA LEU A 33 -29.88 96.39 -24.14
C LEU A 33 -28.79 95.86 -23.19
N PHE A 34 -28.32 96.68 -22.24
CA PHE A 34 -27.31 96.28 -21.27
C PHE A 34 -27.85 95.29 -20.24
N GLU A 35 -29.07 95.46 -19.76
CA GLU A 35 -29.78 94.50 -18.90
C GLU A 35 -29.94 93.16 -19.62
N ASN A 36 -30.49 93.14 -20.83
CA ASN A 36 -30.60 91.93 -21.64
C ASN A 36 -29.23 91.28 -21.90
N PHE A 37 -28.19 92.07 -22.19
CA PHE A 37 -26.85 91.54 -22.39
C PHE A 37 -26.28 90.95 -21.09
N SER A 38 -26.41 91.66 -19.97
CA SER A 38 -25.94 91.22 -18.65
C SER A 38 -26.65 89.96 -18.20
N GLU A 39 -27.98 89.89 -18.31
CA GLU A 39 -28.77 88.71 -18.00
C GLU A 39 -28.35 87.51 -18.83
N ASN A 40 -28.15 87.68 -20.15
CA ASN A 40 -27.67 86.61 -21.02
C ASN A 40 -26.24 86.17 -20.66
N VAL A 41 -25.35 87.09 -20.27
CA VAL A 41 -23.98 86.75 -19.83
C VAL A 41 -23.97 86.02 -18.49
N PHE A 42 -24.81 86.43 -17.53
CA PHE A 42 -24.97 85.73 -16.26
C PHE A 42 -25.60 84.35 -16.45
N ALA A 43 -26.65 84.24 -17.26
CA ALA A 43 -27.27 82.97 -17.60
C ALA A 43 -26.28 82.03 -18.29
N ALA A 44 -25.54 82.51 -19.30
CA ALA A 44 -24.50 81.73 -19.97
C ALA A 44 -23.33 81.37 -19.04
N GLY A 45 -22.98 82.23 -18.07
CA GLY A 45 -21.99 81.95 -17.04
C GLY A 45 -22.45 80.84 -16.08
N GLN A 46 -23.70 80.89 -15.65
CA GLN A 46 -24.32 79.88 -14.78
C GLN A 46 -24.47 78.54 -15.50
N GLU A 47 -24.86 78.53 -16.78
CA GLU A 47 -24.89 77.31 -17.60
C GLU A 47 -23.51 76.69 -17.76
N ARG A 48 -22.46 77.50 -17.96
CA ARG A 48 -21.07 77.00 -18.02
C ARG A 48 -20.62 76.39 -16.70
N GLU A 49 -20.95 77.00 -15.57
CA GLU A 49 -20.63 76.46 -14.24
C GLU A 49 -21.43 75.18 -13.94
N ASN A 50 -22.71 75.13 -14.32
CA ASN A 50 -23.52 73.91 -14.20
C ASN A 50 -22.98 72.80 -15.11
N ARG A 51 -22.55 73.12 -16.33
CA ARG A 51 -21.93 72.15 -17.24
C ARG A 51 -20.62 71.57 -16.69
N LYS A 52 -19.84 72.34 -15.93
CA LYS A 52 -18.64 71.81 -15.23
C LYS A 52 -18.99 70.83 -14.10
N LYS A 53 -20.20 70.92 -13.55
CA LYS A 53 -20.71 70.04 -12.48
C LYS A 53 -21.50 68.84 -13.02
N GLU A 54 -21.73 68.81 -14.33
CA GLU A 54 -22.35 67.69 -15.03
C GLU A 54 -21.28 66.64 -15.38
N ALA A 55 -21.43 65.46 -14.80
CA ALA A 55 -20.61 64.30 -15.13
C ALA A 55 -21.50 63.05 -15.09
N PHE A 56 -21.25 62.12 -16.00
CA PHE A 56 -21.94 60.85 -16.04
C PHE A 56 -21.07 59.79 -16.69
N ASP A 57 -21.32 58.55 -16.29
CA ASP A 57 -20.62 57.37 -16.77
C ASP A 57 -21.61 56.29 -17.17
N ILE A 58 -21.30 55.58 -18.24
CA ILE A 58 -22.08 54.43 -18.68
C ILE A 58 -21.73 53.31 -17.71
N SER A 59 -22.70 52.88 -16.91
CA SER A 59 -22.49 51.86 -15.88
C SER A 59 -22.73 50.44 -16.38
N LYS A 60 -23.53 50.29 -17.43
CA LYS A 60 -23.79 48.99 -18.08
C LYS A 60 -24.25 49.19 -19.51
N LEU A 61 -23.86 48.30 -20.41
CA LEU A 61 -24.42 48.20 -21.76
C LEU A 61 -24.98 46.79 -21.98
N THR A 62 -26.20 46.69 -22.49
CA THR A 62 -26.81 45.40 -22.85
C THR A 62 -27.24 45.39 -24.30
N ILE A 63 -27.05 44.26 -24.97
CA ILE A 63 -27.68 43.98 -26.27
C ILE A 63 -28.50 42.71 -26.13
N GLU A 64 -29.82 42.86 -26.16
CA GLU A 64 -30.77 41.74 -26.10
C GLU A 64 -31.71 41.82 -27.31
N ASN A 65 -31.88 40.72 -28.03
CA ASN A 65 -32.71 40.66 -29.25
C ASN A 65 -32.35 41.74 -30.30
N ASN A 66 -31.05 42.00 -30.48
CA ASN A 66 -30.49 43.06 -31.34
C ASN A 66 -30.91 44.50 -30.96
N LYS A 67 -31.39 44.73 -29.74
CA LYS A 67 -31.64 46.07 -29.20
C LYS A 67 -30.57 46.42 -28.18
N ILE A 68 -29.96 47.59 -28.38
CA ILE A 68 -28.97 48.13 -27.45
C ILE A 68 -29.63 48.94 -26.34
N ASN A 69 -29.17 48.75 -25.12
CA ASN A 69 -29.60 49.43 -23.91
C ASN A 69 -28.41 49.92 -23.09
N LEU A 70 -28.60 51.05 -22.42
CA LEU A 70 -27.57 51.68 -21.57
C LEU A 70 -28.15 51.96 -20.19
N ASP A 71 -27.37 51.62 -19.17
CA ASP A 71 -27.55 52.12 -17.81
C ASP A 71 -26.51 53.22 -17.59
N ILE A 72 -26.93 54.33 -17.01
CA ILE A 72 -26.09 55.51 -16.84
C ILE A 72 -26.11 55.97 -15.40
N HIS A 73 -24.93 56.06 -14.81
CA HIS A 73 -24.71 56.62 -13.49
C HIS A 73 -24.37 58.10 -13.57
N ASN A 74 -25.06 58.92 -12.77
CA ASN A 74 -24.74 60.33 -12.63
C ASN A 74 -23.63 60.54 -11.59
N SER A 75 -22.40 60.67 -12.08
CA SER A 75 -21.20 60.93 -11.28
C SER A 75 -20.97 62.43 -10.97
N GLY A 76 -21.85 63.31 -11.45
CA GLY A 76 -21.78 64.76 -11.23
C GLY A 76 -22.63 65.27 -10.06
N ASP A 77 -22.45 66.54 -9.74
CA ASP A 77 -23.10 67.19 -8.59
C ASP A 77 -24.53 67.70 -8.89
N ILE A 78 -25.00 67.57 -10.14
CA ILE A 78 -26.30 68.06 -10.58
C ILE A 78 -27.06 67.02 -11.41
N PRO A 79 -28.40 67.06 -11.48
CA PRO A 79 -29.18 66.17 -12.34
C PRO A 79 -28.87 66.34 -13.83
N VAL A 80 -28.76 65.22 -14.53
CA VAL A 80 -28.41 65.15 -15.96
C VAL A 80 -29.61 64.70 -16.77
N SER A 81 -29.96 65.44 -17.82
CA SER A 81 -31.02 65.09 -18.76
C SER A 81 -30.43 64.76 -20.13
N PHE A 82 -30.62 63.52 -20.58
CA PHE A 82 -30.16 63.04 -21.88
C PHE A 82 -31.17 63.40 -22.95
N THR A 83 -30.72 64.11 -23.99
CA THR A 83 -31.60 64.63 -25.04
C THR A 83 -31.39 63.96 -26.39
N ARG A 84 -30.17 63.46 -26.68
CA ARG A 84 -29.88 62.87 -27.99
C ARG A 84 -28.86 61.74 -27.90
N LEU A 85 -29.04 60.73 -28.75
CA LEU A 85 -28.04 59.73 -29.11
C LEU A 85 -27.72 59.83 -30.60
N TRP A 86 -26.45 59.88 -30.93
CA TRP A 86 -25.95 59.67 -32.29
C TRP A 86 -25.32 58.31 -32.38
N VAL A 87 -25.63 57.58 -33.45
CA VAL A 87 -25.03 56.27 -33.77
C VAL A 87 -24.50 56.33 -35.19
N GLU A 88 -23.22 56.04 -35.37
CA GLU A 88 -22.55 55.95 -36.65
C GLU A 88 -22.17 54.48 -36.89
N ASN A 89 -22.67 53.88 -37.97
CA ASN A 89 -22.27 52.55 -38.40
C ASN A 89 -20.95 52.66 -39.16
N MET A 90 -19.90 52.07 -38.60
CA MET A 90 -18.54 52.06 -39.13
C MET A 90 -18.30 50.87 -40.08
N THR A 91 -19.27 49.95 -40.21
CA THR A 91 -19.14 48.77 -41.07
C THR A 91 -19.72 49.03 -42.45
N GLY A 92 -18.86 49.04 -43.48
CA GLY A 92 -19.28 49.12 -44.88
C GLY A 92 -19.58 50.54 -45.37
N VAL A 93 -20.79 51.05 -45.13
CA VAL A 93 -21.23 52.39 -45.56
C VAL A 93 -21.51 53.24 -44.32
N ASP A 94 -20.88 54.41 -44.23
CA ASP A 94 -21.04 55.34 -43.11
C ASP A 94 -22.48 55.87 -43.04
N GLU A 95 -23.32 55.21 -42.26
CA GLU A 95 -24.70 55.63 -41.96
C GLU A 95 -24.77 56.22 -40.56
N VAL A 96 -25.31 57.44 -40.45
CA VAL A 96 -25.45 58.17 -39.18
C VAL A 96 -26.91 58.29 -38.79
N TYR A 97 -27.25 57.75 -37.63
CA TYR A 97 -28.57 57.77 -37.02
C TYR A 97 -28.61 58.79 -35.87
N ARG A 98 -29.76 59.48 -35.72
CA ARG A 98 -30.02 60.42 -34.62
C ARG A 98 -31.32 60.05 -33.93
N PHE A 99 -31.26 59.83 -32.62
CA PHE A 99 -32.42 59.56 -31.78
C PHE A 99 -32.58 60.63 -30.71
N ASP A 100 -33.81 61.07 -30.50
CA ASP A 100 -34.15 61.98 -29.40
C ASP A 100 -34.46 61.14 -28.15
N LEU A 101 -33.89 61.55 -27.01
CA LEU A 101 -34.03 60.91 -25.71
C LEU A 101 -34.76 61.85 -24.75
N ASN A 102 -35.44 61.27 -23.75
CA ASN A 102 -36.11 62.01 -22.70
C ASN A 102 -35.95 61.29 -21.36
N SER A 103 -34.70 61.12 -20.95
CA SER A 103 -34.34 60.39 -19.73
C SER A 103 -33.52 61.31 -18.83
N THR A 104 -33.87 61.37 -17.55
CA THR A 104 -33.17 62.19 -16.54
C THR A 104 -32.70 61.33 -15.39
N VAL A 105 -31.50 61.60 -14.90
CA VAL A 105 -30.89 60.91 -13.76
C VAL A 105 -30.50 61.91 -12.68
N THR A 106 -30.98 61.68 -11.46
CA THR A 106 -30.63 62.49 -10.29
C THR A 106 -29.21 62.19 -9.81
N THR A 107 -28.57 63.16 -9.17
CA THR A 107 -27.20 63.05 -8.64
C THR A 107 -26.99 61.76 -7.84
N GLY A 108 -25.92 61.03 -8.14
CA GLY A 108 -25.53 59.79 -7.46
C GLY A 108 -26.40 58.57 -7.75
N ASN A 109 -27.40 58.67 -8.64
CA ASN A 109 -28.26 57.55 -9.02
C ASN A 109 -27.89 57.01 -10.41
N THR A 110 -28.41 55.82 -10.71
CA THR A 110 -28.31 55.18 -12.03
C THR A 110 -29.69 55.10 -12.67
N VAL A 111 -29.81 55.53 -13.93
CA VAL A 111 -30.99 55.30 -14.76
C VAL A 111 -30.73 54.09 -15.66
N GLN A 112 -31.68 53.17 -15.75
CA GLN A 112 -31.51 51.92 -16.50
C GLN A 112 -32.22 51.96 -17.86
N ASN A 113 -31.73 51.19 -18.82
CA ASN A 113 -32.35 50.94 -20.13
C ASN A 113 -32.82 52.23 -20.86
N ILE A 114 -31.99 53.27 -20.87
CA ILE A 114 -32.39 54.57 -21.43
C ILE A 114 -32.68 54.55 -22.95
N LEU A 115 -32.35 53.44 -23.63
CA LEU A 115 -32.53 53.23 -25.06
C LEU A 115 -33.65 52.21 -25.39
N GLU A 116 -34.44 51.76 -24.42
CA GLU A 116 -35.38 50.64 -24.64
C GLU A 116 -36.42 50.94 -25.74
N ASN A 117 -36.77 52.23 -25.86
CA ASN A 117 -37.80 52.73 -26.77
C ASN A 117 -37.25 53.27 -28.09
N ILE A 118 -35.93 53.24 -28.34
CA ILE A 118 -35.40 53.68 -29.64
C ILE A 118 -35.53 52.57 -30.69
N PRO A 119 -36.00 52.88 -31.92
CA PRO A 119 -36.15 51.89 -32.99
C PRO A 119 -34.81 51.65 -33.70
N PHE A 120 -33.77 51.30 -32.94
CA PHE A 120 -32.44 50.96 -33.46
C PHE A 120 -32.17 49.47 -33.29
N ILE A 121 -31.66 48.83 -34.34
CA ILE A 121 -31.26 47.43 -34.35
C ILE A 121 -29.74 47.40 -34.45
N ALA A 122 -29.07 47.03 -33.35
CA ALA A 122 -27.63 46.86 -33.30
C ALA A 122 -27.29 45.42 -33.70
N LEU A 123 -26.57 45.25 -34.81
CA LEU A 123 -26.08 43.95 -35.24
C LEU A 123 -24.77 43.64 -34.52
N PRO A 124 -24.63 42.47 -33.85
CA PRO A 124 -23.42 42.12 -33.11
C PRO A 124 -22.16 41.97 -33.96
N THR A 125 -22.30 41.91 -35.29
CA THR A 125 -21.21 41.77 -36.26
C THR A 125 -20.77 43.11 -36.86
N GLU A 126 -21.43 44.21 -36.50
CA GLU A 126 -21.14 45.54 -37.00
C GLU A 126 -20.46 46.40 -35.93
N ASN A 127 -19.74 47.40 -36.41
CA ASN A 127 -18.96 48.32 -35.62
C ASN A 127 -19.74 49.63 -35.52
N TYR A 128 -19.98 50.13 -34.31
CA TYR A 128 -20.71 51.37 -34.10
C TYR A 128 -19.89 52.35 -33.27
N LYS A 129 -19.91 53.62 -33.68
CA LYS A 129 -19.46 54.73 -32.85
C LYS A 129 -20.67 55.50 -32.34
N MET A 130 -20.75 55.68 -31.03
CA MET A 130 -21.93 56.26 -30.40
C MET A 130 -21.56 57.51 -29.59
N LYS A 131 -22.45 58.51 -29.62
CA LYS A 131 -22.30 59.76 -28.89
C LYS A 131 -23.59 60.14 -28.19
N LEU A 132 -23.55 60.13 -26.86
CA LEU A 132 -24.65 60.57 -26.02
C LEU A 132 -24.50 62.06 -25.69
N VAL A 133 -25.60 62.81 -25.73
CA VAL A 133 -25.63 64.27 -25.55
C VAL A 133 -26.68 64.68 -24.52
N THR A 134 -26.29 65.52 -23.57
CA THR A 134 -27.18 66.09 -22.54
C THR A 134 -27.82 67.41 -22.98
N ASP A 135 -28.85 67.86 -22.27
CA ASP A 135 -29.51 69.15 -22.47
C ASP A 135 -28.55 70.35 -22.37
N ARG A 136 -27.55 70.27 -21.51
CA ARG A 136 -26.48 71.28 -21.31
C ARG A 136 -25.27 71.07 -22.24
N GLY A 137 -25.34 70.10 -23.15
CA GLY A 137 -24.38 69.87 -24.21
C GLY A 137 -23.14 69.07 -23.80
N THR A 138 -23.11 68.46 -22.62
CA THR A 138 -22.05 67.49 -22.26
C THR A 138 -22.22 66.23 -23.10
N THR A 139 -21.11 65.66 -23.56
CA THR A 139 -21.15 64.50 -24.46
C THR A 139 -20.23 63.39 -23.99
N LYS A 140 -20.66 62.14 -24.16
CA LYS A 140 -19.84 60.94 -23.95
C LYS A 140 -19.81 60.14 -25.25
N GLU A 141 -18.61 59.84 -25.72
CA GLU A 141 -18.39 58.98 -26.89
C GLU A 141 -17.92 57.60 -26.41
N PHE A 142 -18.43 56.56 -27.06
CA PHE A 142 -18.06 55.16 -26.83
C PHE A 142 -18.25 54.37 -28.12
N SER A 143 -17.57 53.23 -28.21
CA SER A 143 -17.58 52.37 -29.39
C SER A 143 -18.14 51.00 -29.05
N VAL A 144 -18.83 50.37 -30.00
CA VAL A 144 -19.30 48.98 -29.93
C VAL A 144 -18.63 48.21 -31.06
N ASN A 145 -17.87 47.16 -30.73
CA ASN A 145 -17.05 46.32 -31.64
C ASN A 145 -15.98 47.05 -32.47
N ALA A 146 -15.95 48.38 -32.49
CA ALA A 146 -14.99 49.18 -33.24
C ALA A 146 -13.72 49.44 -32.40
N SER A 147 -12.67 48.62 -32.59
CA SER A 147 -11.36 48.85 -31.97
C SER A 147 -10.22 48.50 -32.93
N THR A 148 -9.11 49.23 -32.79
CA THR A 148 -7.84 48.91 -33.45
C THR A 148 -6.84 48.19 -32.52
N GLU A 149 -7.18 48.07 -31.23
CA GLU A 149 -6.37 47.39 -30.22
C GLU A 149 -6.80 45.92 -30.07
N PRO A 150 -5.85 44.97 -29.99
CA PRO A 150 -6.16 43.57 -29.75
C PRO A 150 -6.64 43.35 -28.30
N LEU A 151 -7.64 42.49 -28.14
CA LEU A 151 -8.05 41.96 -26.83
C LEU A 151 -6.90 41.17 -26.20
N HIS A 152 -6.77 41.18 -24.87
CA HIS A 152 -5.79 40.37 -24.17
C HIS A 152 -6.28 38.92 -24.09
N LEU A 153 -5.59 38.02 -24.78
CA LEU A 153 -5.90 36.58 -24.82
C LEU A 153 -4.86 35.79 -24.01
N GLN A 154 -5.33 34.84 -23.19
CA GLN A 154 -4.48 33.85 -22.53
C GLN A 154 -5.07 32.46 -22.75
N LEU A 155 -4.23 31.49 -23.08
CA LEU A 155 -4.64 30.11 -23.31
C LEU A 155 -3.91 29.18 -22.36
N PHE A 156 -4.67 28.34 -21.67
CA PHE A 156 -4.16 27.32 -20.76
C PHE A 156 -4.58 25.94 -21.25
N ALA A 157 -3.75 24.95 -20.95
CA ALA A 157 -4.09 23.54 -21.14
C ALA A 157 -3.92 22.83 -19.80
N LEU A 158 -4.93 22.09 -19.37
CA LEU A 158 -5.00 21.49 -18.05
C LEU A 158 -5.37 20.00 -18.21
N PRO A 159 -4.41 19.07 -18.06
CA PRO A 159 -2.96 19.29 -17.92
C PRO A 159 -2.25 19.56 -19.26
N GLU A 160 -1.03 20.13 -19.21
CA GLU A 160 -0.19 20.44 -20.39
C GLU A 160 0.57 19.21 -20.94
N ALA A 161 0.65 18.14 -20.14
CA ALA A 161 1.15 16.83 -20.54
C ALA A 161 0.07 15.78 -20.22
N VAL A 162 -0.26 14.92 -21.17
CA VAL A 162 -1.28 13.87 -21.02
C VAL A 162 -0.79 12.55 -21.59
N PRO A 163 -1.23 11.41 -21.05
CA PRO A 163 -1.06 10.13 -21.73
C PRO A 163 -1.86 10.07 -23.03
N THR A 164 -1.50 9.10 -23.87
CA THR A 164 -2.32 8.76 -25.04
C THR A 164 -3.73 8.37 -24.60
N ASN A 165 -4.73 8.86 -25.34
CA ASN A 165 -6.16 8.67 -25.09
C ASN A 165 -6.73 9.36 -23.81
N PHE A 166 -5.99 10.28 -23.19
CA PHE A 166 -6.50 11.09 -22.06
C PHE A 166 -7.02 12.45 -22.49
N LYS A 167 -7.75 13.11 -21.58
CA LYS A 167 -8.35 14.41 -21.83
C LYS A 167 -7.45 15.55 -21.35
N SER A 168 -7.36 16.61 -22.14
CA SER A 168 -6.83 17.91 -21.72
C SER A 168 -7.91 18.97 -21.91
N THR A 169 -8.09 19.80 -20.88
CA THR A 169 -9.04 20.92 -20.88
C THR A 169 -8.31 22.17 -21.35
N ILE A 170 -8.80 22.79 -22.41
CA ILE A 170 -8.26 24.03 -22.97
C ILE A 170 -9.12 25.20 -22.48
N LEU A 171 -8.52 26.13 -21.75
CA LEU A 171 -9.19 27.33 -21.23
C LEU A 171 -8.66 28.58 -21.95
N LEU A 172 -9.54 29.31 -22.63
CA LEU A 172 -9.24 30.63 -23.19
C LEU A 172 -9.83 31.71 -22.28
N SER A 173 -8.96 32.57 -21.77
CA SER A 173 -9.33 33.81 -21.09
C SER A 173 -9.25 34.98 -22.09
N VAL A 174 -10.33 35.73 -22.22
CA VAL A 174 -10.46 36.91 -23.09
C VAL A 174 -10.76 38.13 -22.24
N THR A 175 -9.81 39.04 -22.12
CA THR A 175 -9.95 40.27 -21.33
C THR A 175 -10.01 41.49 -22.24
N ASN A 176 -11.02 42.34 -22.04
CA ASN A 176 -11.10 43.62 -22.72
C ASN A 176 -10.22 44.65 -22.01
N ASN A 177 -9.00 44.81 -22.52
CA ASN A 177 -7.99 45.75 -22.04
C ASN A 177 -7.95 47.05 -22.85
N SER A 178 -8.99 47.38 -23.63
CA SER A 178 -8.95 48.53 -24.53
C SER A 178 -8.77 49.85 -23.76
N THR A 179 -7.90 50.71 -24.27
CA THR A 179 -7.70 52.06 -23.74
C THR A 179 -8.86 52.98 -24.10
N GLU A 180 -9.51 52.73 -25.24
CA GLU A 180 -10.78 53.34 -25.66
C GLU A 180 -11.95 52.75 -24.84
N ASN A 181 -13.05 53.50 -24.68
CA ASN A 181 -14.27 52.98 -24.03
C ASN A 181 -15.03 52.07 -25.00
N THR A 182 -14.35 51.04 -25.52
CA THR A 182 -14.90 50.11 -26.49
C THR A 182 -15.49 48.91 -25.78
N ILE A 183 -16.71 48.57 -26.19
CA ILE A 183 -17.47 47.45 -25.65
C ILE A 183 -17.58 46.42 -26.77
N TYR A 184 -17.17 45.19 -26.49
CA TYR A 184 -17.28 44.12 -27.47
C TYR A 184 -18.52 43.29 -27.21
N THR A 185 -19.16 42.82 -28.27
CA THR A 185 -20.42 42.08 -28.20
C THR A 185 -20.32 40.81 -29.02
N ASN A 186 -21.06 39.79 -28.59
CA ASN A 186 -21.05 38.46 -29.21
C ASN A 186 -19.62 37.91 -29.40
N ILE A 187 -18.83 37.92 -28.32
CA ILE A 187 -17.47 37.35 -28.34
C ILE A 187 -17.60 35.85 -28.57
N GLN A 188 -17.30 35.45 -29.80
CA GLN A 188 -17.30 34.06 -30.22
C GLN A 188 -15.86 33.58 -30.34
N PRO A 189 -15.44 32.62 -29.51
CA PRO A 189 -14.09 32.08 -29.61
C PRO A 189 -13.97 31.13 -30.80
N ILE A 190 -12.78 31.08 -31.37
CA ILE A 190 -12.37 30.13 -32.41
C ILE A 190 -11.13 29.41 -31.88
N LEU A 191 -11.20 28.08 -31.84
CA LEU A 191 -10.08 27.23 -31.45
C LEU A 191 -9.76 26.26 -32.58
N SER A 192 -8.48 26.21 -32.98
CA SER A 192 -8.00 25.34 -34.04
C SER A 192 -6.89 24.43 -33.51
N PRO A 193 -7.11 23.10 -33.40
CA PRO A 193 -6.05 22.15 -33.12
C PRO A 193 -5.15 21.95 -34.35
N ILE A 194 -3.84 21.95 -34.14
CA ILE A 194 -2.81 21.74 -35.14
C ILE A 194 -1.93 20.58 -34.69
N SER A 195 -2.04 19.46 -35.41
CA SER A 195 -1.25 18.26 -35.13
C SER A 195 0.24 18.51 -35.36
N LEU A 196 1.06 18.11 -34.39
CA LEU A 196 2.53 18.07 -34.44
C LEU A 196 3.01 16.67 -34.01
N GLY A 197 2.33 15.62 -34.48
CA GLY A 197 2.51 14.22 -34.06
C GLY A 197 1.24 13.66 -33.43
N ALA A 198 0.62 14.39 -32.49
CA ALA A 198 -0.59 13.97 -31.81
C ALA A 198 -1.88 14.43 -32.52
N VAL A 199 -2.97 13.72 -32.27
CA VAL A 199 -4.34 13.99 -32.76
C VAL A 199 -5.22 14.39 -31.58
N ALA A 200 -6.09 15.38 -31.77
CA ALA A 200 -7.11 15.77 -30.79
C ALA A 200 -8.51 15.52 -31.34
N GLU A 201 -9.33 14.82 -30.57
CA GLU A 201 -10.75 14.62 -30.80
C GLU A 201 -11.54 15.49 -29.81
N PHE A 202 -12.49 16.28 -30.32
CA PHE A 202 -13.29 17.18 -29.50
C PHE A 202 -14.42 16.40 -28.80
N GLU A 203 -14.56 16.57 -27.48
CA GLU A 203 -15.52 15.81 -26.67
C GLU A 203 -16.54 16.66 -25.89
N GLY A 204 -16.25 17.94 -25.68
CA GLY A 204 -17.10 18.83 -24.88
C GLY A 204 -18.22 19.52 -25.69
N PRO A 205 -19.09 20.30 -25.04
CA PRO A 205 -19.91 21.26 -25.76
C PRO A 205 -19.04 22.41 -26.30
N ILE A 206 -19.38 22.96 -27.46
CA ILE A 206 -18.72 24.18 -27.95
C ILE A 206 -19.16 25.33 -27.02
N PRO A 207 -18.24 26.12 -26.44
CA PRO A 207 -18.58 27.24 -25.59
C PRO A 207 -19.59 28.17 -26.23
N ALA A 208 -20.61 28.56 -25.47
CA ALA A 208 -21.55 29.58 -25.90
C ALA A 208 -20.81 30.94 -26.05
N PRO A 209 -21.17 31.77 -27.04
CA PRO A 209 -20.63 33.12 -27.16
C PRO A 209 -20.91 33.96 -25.91
N HIS A 210 -19.98 34.85 -25.55
CA HIS A 210 -20.21 35.83 -24.49
C HIS A 210 -20.93 37.06 -25.05
N SER A 211 -22.05 37.45 -24.44
CA SER A 211 -22.97 38.43 -25.02
C SER A 211 -22.38 39.86 -25.08
N VAL A 212 -21.75 40.33 -24.01
CA VAL A 212 -21.12 41.66 -23.89
C VAL A 212 -19.86 41.54 -23.05
N LEU A 213 -18.76 42.18 -23.45
CA LEU A 213 -17.51 42.22 -22.70
C LEU A 213 -17.10 43.68 -22.46
N GLU A 214 -17.34 44.16 -21.24
CA GLU A 214 -17.05 45.53 -20.82
C GLU A 214 -15.55 45.74 -20.56
N LYS A 215 -15.12 47.01 -20.51
CA LYS A 215 -13.72 47.34 -20.25
C LYS A 215 -13.28 46.83 -18.88
N GLY A 216 -12.20 46.04 -18.86
CA GLY A 216 -11.66 45.40 -17.66
C GLY A 216 -12.34 44.07 -17.30
N GLU A 217 -13.39 43.65 -18.02
CA GLU A 217 -14.05 42.37 -17.83
C GLU A 217 -13.28 41.24 -18.55
N THR A 218 -13.38 40.03 -18.01
CA THR A 218 -12.77 38.81 -18.54
C THR A 218 -13.85 37.74 -18.76
N ALA A 219 -13.91 37.20 -19.97
CA ALA A 219 -14.71 36.02 -20.30
C ALA A 219 -13.80 34.78 -20.41
N ILE A 220 -14.29 33.63 -19.92
CA ILE A 220 -13.57 32.35 -19.97
C ILE A 220 -14.36 31.37 -20.83
N PHE A 221 -13.66 30.70 -21.75
CA PHE A 221 -14.21 29.67 -22.63
C PHE A 221 -13.44 28.36 -22.44
N GLU A 222 -14.15 27.23 -22.42
CA GLU A 222 -13.61 25.92 -22.06
C GLU A 222 -13.90 24.86 -23.14
N TRP A 223 -12.87 24.18 -23.62
CA TRP A 223 -13.01 23.01 -24.49
C TRP A 223 -12.36 21.78 -23.86
N SER A 224 -13.01 20.62 -24.01
CA SER A 224 -12.42 19.33 -23.64
C SER A 224 -12.02 18.56 -24.90
N TYR A 225 -10.74 18.19 -25.01
CA TYR A 225 -10.21 17.37 -26.09
C TYR A 225 -9.59 16.08 -25.55
N ARG A 226 -9.88 14.96 -26.21
CA ARG A 226 -9.16 13.70 -26.06
C ARG A 226 -7.93 13.71 -26.98
N ILE A 227 -6.74 13.50 -26.43
CA ILE A 227 -5.48 13.57 -27.17
C ILE A 227 -4.92 12.16 -27.37
N THR A 228 -4.47 11.82 -28.58
CA THR A 228 -3.88 10.51 -28.93
C THR A 228 -2.59 10.72 -29.73
N GLY A 229 -1.52 10.00 -29.39
CA GLY A 229 -0.21 10.06 -30.06
C GLY A 229 0.81 9.13 -29.41
N ASP A 230 2.05 9.17 -29.90
CA ASP A 230 3.22 8.48 -29.34
C ASP A 230 3.99 9.37 -28.34
N ASP A 231 4.96 8.81 -27.60
CA ASP A 231 5.73 9.59 -26.61
C ASP A 231 6.47 10.77 -27.25
N GLY A 232 6.34 11.95 -26.63
CA GLY A 232 6.94 13.19 -27.11
C GLY A 232 6.19 13.86 -28.26
N ASP A 233 5.13 13.23 -28.80
CA ASP A 233 4.26 13.86 -29.80
C ASP A 233 3.55 15.08 -29.22
N LYS A 234 3.27 16.07 -30.07
CA LYS A 234 2.69 17.34 -29.64
C LYS A 234 1.43 17.67 -30.42
N ILE A 235 0.58 18.48 -29.81
CA ILE A 235 -0.51 19.17 -30.47
C ILE A 235 -0.55 20.61 -30.00
N ARG A 236 -0.66 21.55 -30.96
CA ARG A 236 -0.77 22.97 -30.67
C ARG A 236 -2.20 23.43 -30.88
N PHE A 237 -2.75 24.13 -29.90
CA PHE A 237 -4.05 24.79 -30.01
C PHE A 237 -3.83 26.28 -30.27
N ASP A 238 -4.34 26.78 -31.38
CA ASP A 238 -4.35 28.21 -31.72
C ASP A 238 -5.76 28.76 -31.48
N ALA A 239 -5.88 29.76 -30.61
CA ALA A 239 -7.14 30.38 -30.22
C ALA A 239 -7.20 31.84 -30.67
N SER A 240 -8.37 32.26 -31.14
CA SER A 240 -8.69 33.66 -31.48
C SER A 240 -10.17 33.94 -31.21
N VAL A 241 -10.62 35.16 -31.47
CA VAL A 241 -12.04 35.54 -31.35
C VAL A 241 -12.53 36.14 -32.67
N LEU A 242 -13.71 35.73 -33.13
CA LEU A 242 -14.26 36.09 -34.45
C LEU A 242 -14.39 37.61 -34.64
N ASN A 243 -14.84 38.30 -33.60
CA ASN A 243 -15.05 39.76 -33.58
C ASN A 243 -13.81 40.53 -33.06
N GLY A 244 -12.65 39.88 -32.99
CA GLY A 244 -11.40 40.52 -32.58
C GLY A 244 -10.65 41.19 -33.73
N VAL A 245 -9.60 41.93 -33.39
CA VAL A 245 -8.65 42.45 -34.39
C VAL A 245 -8.02 41.26 -35.14
N PRO A 246 -8.01 41.27 -36.49
CA PRO A 246 -7.39 40.22 -37.29
C PRO A 246 -5.92 39.99 -36.86
N GLY A 247 -5.54 38.73 -36.67
CA GLY A 247 -4.19 38.34 -36.25
C GLY A 247 -3.96 38.27 -34.73
N ASN A 248 -4.98 38.57 -33.91
CA ASN A 248 -4.93 38.36 -32.46
C ASN A 248 -5.11 36.87 -32.11
N ILE A 249 -4.00 36.13 -32.05
CA ILE A 249 -3.97 34.68 -31.82
C ILE A 249 -3.09 34.39 -30.61
N VAL A 250 -3.53 33.48 -29.75
CA VAL A 250 -2.73 32.89 -28.66
C VAL A 250 -2.62 31.39 -28.89
N SER A 251 -1.48 30.80 -28.54
CA SER A 251 -1.22 29.37 -28.77
C SER A 251 -0.79 28.67 -27.50
N LYS A 252 -1.16 27.39 -27.35
CA LYS A 252 -0.71 26.51 -26.27
C LYS A 252 -0.43 25.11 -26.81
N VAL A 253 0.61 24.46 -26.28
CA VAL A 253 1.01 23.10 -26.70
C VAL A 253 0.64 22.12 -25.60
N VAL A 254 0.05 20.99 -25.99
CA VAL A 254 -0.10 19.80 -25.16
C VAL A 254 0.85 18.73 -25.68
N THR A 255 1.58 18.09 -24.78
CA THR A 255 2.53 17.01 -25.12
C THR A 255 1.95 15.67 -24.70
N VAL A 256 2.02 14.68 -25.59
CA VAL A 256 1.76 13.29 -25.24
C VAL A 256 2.99 12.79 -24.52
N GLN A 257 2.80 12.36 -23.28
CA GLN A 257 3.83 11.73 -22.49
C GLN A 257 3.32 10.34 -22.13
N ILE A 258 4.04 9.30 -22.52
CA ILE A 258 3.72 7.96 -22.05
C ILE A 258 3.89 7.97 -20.54
N ILE A 259 2.79 7.72 -19.82
CA ILE A 259 2.90 7.28 -18.42
C ILE A 259 3.31 5.82 -18.51
N GLU A 260 4.57 5.54 -18.26
CA GLU A 260 4.97 4.19 -17.87
C GLU A 260 4.29 3.91 -16.53
N PHE A 261 3.42 2.92 -16.50
CA PHE A 261 2.89 2.40 -15.25
C PHE A 261 4.05 1.84 -14.42
N ALA A 262 3.98 1.98 -13.10
CA ALA A 262 5.01 1.55 -12.16
C ALA A 262 5.45 0.07 -12.29
N GLU A 263 4.65 -0.76 -12.97
CA GLU A 263 5.04 -2.14 -13.31
C GLU A 263 6.23 -2.23 -14.29
N GLU A 264 6.53 -1.19 -15.08
CA GLU A 264 7.65 -1.21 -16.05
C GLU A 264 8.87 -0.37 -15.64
N SER A 265 8.77 0.54 -14.64
CA SER A 265 9.91 1.36 -14.18
C SER A 265 10.79 0.66 -13.12
N GLY A 266 10.40 -0.52 -12.65
CA GLY A 266 11.14 -1.26 -11.62
C GLY A 266 11.11 -0.63 -10.22
N SER A 267 10.36 0.46 -10.00
CA SER A 267 10.16 1.11 -8.70
C SER A 267 8.81 0.69 -8.11
N SER A 268 8.77 -0.48 -7.50
CA SER A 268 7.58 -0.99 -6.79
C SER A 268 7.57 -0.45 -5.36
N LEU A 269 7.22 0.80 -5.08
CA LEU A 269 7.12 1.22 -3.68
C LEU A 269 5.98 0.46 -2.98
N VAL A 270 6.31 -0.32 -1.96
CA VAL A 270 5.32 -1.01 -1.13
C VAL A 270 5.18 -0.23 0.15
N SER A 271 4.03 0.41 0.37
CA SER A 271 3.74 0.96 1.68
C SER A 271 3.49 -0.21 2.64
N LYS A 272 4.36 -0.34 3.64
CA LYS A 272 4.13 -1.20 4.80
C LYS A 272 3.40 -0.34 5.84
N PHE A 273 2.19 -0.72 6.20
CA PHE A 273 1.44 0.06 7.19
C PHE A 273 2.07 -0.10 8.59
N LEU A 274 1.58 0.67 9.57
CA LEU A 274 1.81 0.50 11.00
C LEU A 274 1.95 -1.00 11.35
N THR A 275 3.19 -1.48 11.43
CA THR A 275 3.65 -2.86 11.70
C THR A 275 2.96 -4.05 11.00
N ALA A 276 1.90 -3.89 10.20
CA ALA A 276 1.13 -4.99 9.62
C ALA A 276 1.18 -4.99 8.09
N GLU A 277 1.46 -6.17 7.52
CA GLU A 277 1.33 -6.44 6.09
C GLU A 277 -0.13 -6.31 5.62
N SER A 278 -0.36 -5.68 4.47
CA SER A 278 -1.70 -5.60 3.88
C SER A 278 -2.09 -6.97 3.30
N ALA A 279 -3.02 -7.64 3.98
CA ALA A 279 -3.64 -8.88 3.54
C ALA A 279 -5.02 -8.60 2.89
N PRO A 280 -5.45 -9.40 1.89
CA PRO A 280 -6.83 -9.42 1.44
C PRO A 280 -7.82 -9.72 2.59
N ASP A 281 -9.09 -9.31 2.44
CA ASP A 281 -10.17 -9.51 3.45
C ASP A 281 -10.39 -10.98 3.87
N ASP A 282 -9.94 -11.93 3.05
CA ASP A 282 -10.04 -13.37 3.26
C ASP A 282 -8.76 -13.98 3.85
N VAL A 283 -7.75 -13.19 4.21
CA VAL A 283 -6.48 -13.65 4.76
C VAL A 283 -6.21 -13.00 6.12
N LEU A 284 -6.00 -13.84 7.13
CA LEU A 284 -5.58 -13.47 8.47
C LEU A 284 -4.12 -13.86 8.66
N ILE A 285 -3.22 -12.88 8.63
CA ILE A 285 -1.80 -13.10 8.93
C ILE A 285 -1.65 -13.29 10.43
N PHE A 286 -0.79 -14.21 10.89
CA PHE A 286 -0.40 -14.36 12.29
C PHE A 286 0.77 -13.42 12.64
N HIS A 287 0.60 -12.55 13.65
CA HIS A 287 1.51 -11.51 14.12
C HIS A 287 1.24 -11.20 15.61
N LYS A 288 2.11 -10.39 16.23
CA LYS A 288 2.09 -10.01 17.65
C LYS A 288 1.88 -8.50 17.81
N GLU A 289 1.05 -8.08 18.77
CA GLU A 289 0.87 -6.65 19.10
C GLU A 289 0.93 -6.42 20.62
N ASN A 290 1.58 -5.33 21.03
CA ASN A 290 1.97 -5.14 22.43
C ASN A 290 1.49 -3.85 23.11
N PHE A 291 0.54 -3.11 22.53
CA PHE A 291 -0.13 -1.99 23.21
C PHE A 291 -1.63 -2.25 23.46
N ASP A 292 -2.06 -1.95 24.70
CA ASP A 292 -3.42 -2.06 25.29
C ASP A 292 -4.02 -3.46 25.59
N ALA A 293 -3.30 -4.17 26.46
CA ALA A 293 -3.70 -5.43 27.08
C ALA A 293 -4.79 -5.32 28.18
N LEU A 294 -5.92 -4.63 27.98
CA LEU A 294 -7.15 -4.80 28.80
C LEU A 294 -8.43 -4.45 28.02
N GLY A 295 -8.74 -5.23 26.98
CA GLY A 295 -10.02 -5.17 26.24
C GLY A 295 -9.80 -5.30 24.73
N GLU A 296 -10.54 -6.19 24.06
CA GLU A 296 -10.63 -6.31 22.58
C GLU A 296 -9.31 -6.74 21.87
N ARG A 297 -9.05 -8.05 21.66
CA ARG A 297 -7.78 -8.59 21.07
C ARG A 297 -7.90 -9.36 19.75
N GLN A 298 -6.97 -9.11 18.81
CA GLN A 298 -6.38 -10.00 17.79
C GLN A 298 -5.02 -10.33 18.38
N MET A 299 -4.80 -11.64 18.53
CA MET A 299 -3.52 -12.29 18.29
C MET A 299 -2.39 -12.14 19.34
N PHE A 300 -1.40 -13.05 19.25
CA PHE A 300 -0.50 -13.53 20.31
C PHE A 300 0.31 -12.39 21.00
N SER A 301 0.60 -12.51 22.31
CA SER A 301 1.16 -11.41 23.11
C SER A 301 2.42 -11.78 23.89
N SER A 302 3.52 -11.00 23.75
CA SER A 302 4.54 -10.93 24.81
C SER A 302 5.50 -9.69 24.86
N THR A 303 5.95 -9.02 23.79
CA THR A 303 6.84 -7.81 23.74
C THR A 303 6.77 -7.04 22.39
N PRO A 304 6.81 -5.69 22.35
CA PRO A 304 6.92 -4.89 21.12
C PRO A 304 8.39 -4.53 20.84
N GLU A 305 8.80 -4.50 19.56
CA GLU A 305 10.14 -4.08 19.11
C GLU A 305 11.29 -5.04 19.47
N ASP A 306 11.30 -6.25 18.93
CA ASP A 306 12.58 -6.85 18.54
C ASP A 306 12.61 -7.10 17.03
N ASN A 307 13.78 -6.84 16.43
CA ASN A 307 14.06 -7.22 15.05
C ASN A 307 14.38 -8.74 14.99
N VAL A 308 13.68 -9.54 15.80
CA VAL A 308 13.95 -10.96 16.04
C VAL A 308 12.58 -11.60 16.08
N GLY A 309 12.23 -12.44 15.09
CA GLY A 309 10.91 -13.09 15.06
C GLY A 309 10.58 -13.80 16.38
N GLU A 310 9.30 -13.80 16.75
CA GLU A 310 8.86 -14.45 17.98
C GLU A 310 8.69 -15.96 17.76
N ILE A 311 9.16 -16.72 18.74
CA ILE A 311 9.11 -18.17 18.74
C ILE A 311 8.11 -18.64 19.81
N ILE A 312 6.97 -19.21 19.39
CA ILE A 312 6.02 -19.85 20.30
C ILE A 312 6.44 -21.29 20.51
N ASP A 313 6.78 -21.64 21.74
CA ASP A 313 7.03 -23.03 22.14
C ASP A 313 5.72 -23.76 22.47
N PHE A 314 5.29 -24.63 21.57
CA PHE A 314 4.04 -25.38 21.72
C PHE A 314 4.06 -26.39 22.86
N ASN A 315 5.25 -26.77 23.35
CA ASN A 315 5.38 -27.71 24.45
C ASN A 315 5.04 -27.06 25.79
N SER A 316 5.25 -25.74 25.88
CA SER A 316 4.95 -24.97 27.10
C SER A 316 3.63 -24.20 27.03
N THR A 317 3.21 -23.79 25.82
CA THR A 317 2.16 -22.78 25.65
C THR A 317 1.31 -23.07 24.40
N SER A 318 -0.01 -23.03 24.55
CA SER A 318 -0.93 -23.04 23.40
C SER A 318 -0.96 -21.69 22.71
N ALA A 319 -0.91 -21.67 21.38
CA ALA A 319 -0.96 -20.44 20.63
C ALA A 319 -2.42 -20.06 20.35
N ILE A 320 -2.89 -18.96 20.94
CA ILE A 320 -4.27 -18.48 20.77
C ILE A 320 -4.27 -17.12 20.08
N PHE A 321 -5.02 -17.07 19.00
CA PHE A 321 -5.25 -15.92 18.15
C PHE A 321 -6.74 -15.59 18.19
N TYR A 322 -7.08 -14.32 18.05
CA TYR A 322 -8.46 -13.84 18.03
C TYR A 322 -8.63 -12.89 16.86
N THR A 323 -9.85 -12.56 16.42
CA THR A 323 -10.13 -11.36 15.60
C THR A 323 -10.64 -10.21 16.49
N ASN A 324 -10.80 -9.00 15.94
CA ASN A 324 -11.45 -7.93 16.72
C ASN A 324 -12.93 -8.27 16.89
N THR A 325 -13.53 -7.65 17.90
CA THR A 325 -14.98 -7.63 18.07
C THR A 325 -15.56 -6.40 17.39
N ASP A 326 -16.65 -6.60 16.65
CA ASP A 326 -17.46 -5.49 16.14
C ASP A 326 -18.83 -5.51 16.80
N ALA A 327 -19.12 -4.49 17.60
CA ALA A 327 -20.34 -4.42 18.39
C ALA A 327 -21.62 -4.15 17.57
N ASN A 328 -21.51 -3.79 16.28
CA ASN A 328 -22.67 -3.37 15.46
C ASN A 328 -22.79 -4.08 14.11
N VAL A 329 -21.96 -5.08 13.84
CA VAL A 329 -21.87 -5.74 12.54
C VAL A 329 -21.98 -7.25 12.68
N THR A 330 -22.76 -7.86 11.79
CA THR A 330 -22.74 -9.30 11.53
C THR A 330 -21.91 -9.56 10.27
N ILE A 331 -21.00 -10.53 10.32
CA ILE A 331 -20.12 -10.93 9.21
C ILE A 331 -20.46 -12.38 8.82
N ASN A 332 -20.71 -12.60 7.54
CA ASN A 332 -21.02 -13.92 7.00
C ASN A 332 -19.85 -14.47 6.17
N ILE A 333 -19.23 -15.52 6.69
CA ILE A 333 -18.19 -16.29 6.01
C ILE A 333 -18.86 -17.47 5.32
N PRO A 334 -18.87 -17.55 3.98
CA PRO A 334 -19.55 -18.63 3.27
C PRO A 334 -18.92 -20.00 3.53
N ALA A 335 -19.65 -21.07 3.19
CA ALA A 335 -19.11 -22.42 3.18
C ALA A 335 -17.93 -22.51 2.20
N GLY A 336 -16.86 -23.19 2.58
CA GLY A 336 -15.67 -23.31 1.74
C GLY A 336 -14.43 -23.78 2.48
N ASN A 337 -13.29 -23.62 1.83
CA ASN A 337 -11.99 -24.03 2.31
C ASN A 337 -11.40 -22.98 3.24
N TRP A 338 -10.87 -23.44 4.36
CA TRP A 338 -10.07 -22.69 5.32
C TRP A 338 -8.66 -23.26 5.22
N ASN A 339 -7.72 -22.48 4.67
CA ASN A 339 -6.35 -22.93 4.43
C ASN A 339 -5.41 -22.21 5.38
N THR A 340 -4.53 -22.92 6.07
CA THR A 340 -3.44 -22.28 6.81
C THR A 340 -2.11 -22.59 6.16
N ILE A 341 -1.15 -21.70 6.39
CA ILE A 341 0.27 -21.98 6.27
C ILE A 341 0.93 -21.59 7.59
N LEU A 342 1.68 -22.51 8.21
CA LEU A 342 2.46 -22.27 9.42
C LEU A 342 3.92 -22.58 9.18
N ARG A 343 4.79 -21.72 9.70
CA ARG A 343 6.23 -21.95 9.78
C ARG A 343 6.61 -22.41 11.17
N TYR A 344 7.49 -23.40 11.23
CA TYR A 344 7.95 -23.93 12.51
C TYR A 344 9.40 -24.42 12.42
N ILE A 345 9.95 -24.66 13.59
CA ILE A 345 11.20 -25.36 13.84
C ILE A 345 10.86 -26.51 14.81
N SER A 346 11.32 -27.72 14.52
CA SER A 346 11.25 -28.83 15.47
C SER A 346 12.60 -29.13 16.09
N SER A 347 12.55 -29.70 17.29
CA SER A 347 13.70 -30.33 17.91
C SER A 347 14.05 -31.61 17.16
N PRO A 348 15.35 -31.89 17.01
CA PRO A 348 15.83 -33.18 16.53
C PRO A 348 15.55 -34.37 17.47
N MET A 349 15.49 -34.09 18.78
CA MET A 349 15.34 -35.11 19.82
C MET A 349 14.47 -34.58 20.97
N PRO A 350 13.95 -35.46 21.85
CA PRO A 350 13.29 -35.07 23.11
C PRO A 350 14.14 -34.15 23.97
N GLU A 351 13.50 -33.34 24.81
CA GLU A 351 14.19 -32.42 25.73
C GLU A 351 15.14 -33.14 26.70
N SER A 352 14.85 -34.38 27.11
CA SER A 352 15.73 -35.19 27.96
C SER A 352 17.08 -35.50 27.30
N LEU A 353 17.12 -35.58 25.98
CA LEU A 353 18.32 -35.82 25.18
C LEU A 353 19.03 -34.53 24.74
N MET A 354 18.45 -33.37 25.04
CA MET A 354 18.96 -32.05 24.64
C MET A 354 19.65 -31.39 25.83
N HIS A 355 20.96 -31.60 26.01
CA HIS A 355 21.71 -30.90 27.07
C HIS A 355 22.61 -29.76 26.58
N ALA A 356 22.86 -28.81 27.50
CA ALA A 356 23.47 -27.52 27.21
C ALA A 356 24.93 -27.46 27.66
N GLY A 357 25.88 -27.28 26.73
CA GLY A 357 27.30 -27.10 27.06
C GLY A 357 28.23 -27.06 25.85
N LEU A 358 29.40 -26.41 26.00
CA LEU A 358 30.39 -26.21 24.92
C LEU A 358 31.33 -27.41 24.65
N ASP A 359 31.23 -28.51 25.41
CA ASP A 359 32.28 -29.54 25.41
C ASP A 359 31.84 -31.02 25.35
N ARG A 360 30.55 -31.41 25.24
CA ARG A 360 30.12 -32.80 24.96
C ARG A 360 28.58 -32.92 24.85
N GLU A 361 28.12 -33.94 24.12
CA GLU A 361 26.72 -34.39 23.85
C GLU A 361 26.18 -34.12 22.43
N THR A 362 27.04 -34.14 21.41
CA THR A 362 26.56 -34.09 20.02
C THR A 362 26.28 -35.50 19.56
N MET A 363 25.01 -35.83 19.36
CA MET A 363 24.62 -36.89 18.44
C MET A 363 25.52 -36.78 17.20
N SER A 364 26.22 -37.85 16.87
CA SER A 364 27.25 -37.86 15.82
C SER A 364 26.63 -37.95 14.45
N TYR A 365 25.53 -38.71 14.34
CA TYR A 365 24.70 -38.74 13.15
C TYR A 365 23.33 -39.31 13.47
N HIS A 366 22.37 -39.00 12.60
CA HIS A 366 21.05 -39.60 12.56
C HIS A 366 20.52 -39.59 11.12
N PHE A 367 19.81 -40.64 10.71
CA PHE A 367 19.42 -40.84 9.32
C PHE A 367 17.94 -41.21 9.18
N GLU A 368 17.20 -40.38 8.43
CA GLU A 368 15.71 -40.36 8.45
C GLU A 368 15.03 -40.06 7.10
N THR A 369 15.77 -39.95 5.98
CA THR A 369 15.21 -39.33 4.75
C THR A 369 15.33 -40.18 3.48
N ASP A 370 14.31 -40.07 2.62
CA ASP A 370 14.19 -40.66 1.26
C ASP A 370 15.12 -39.98 0.24
N LEU A 371 16.43 -40.02 0.49
CA LEU A 371 17.42 -39.46 -0.42
C LEU A 371 18.39 -40.52 -0.94
N ASP A 372 18.87 -40.32 -2.16
CA ASP A 372 19.93 -41.15 -2.78
C ASP A 372 21.22 -41.18 -1.94
N SER A 373 21.37 -40.20 -1.06
CA SER A 373 22.32 -40.16 0.06
C SER A 373 21.52 -39.76 1.31
N PRO A 374 21.26 -40.68 2.26
CA PRO A 374 20.58 -40.36 3.51
C PRO A 374 21.26 -39.16 4.15
N LEU A 375 20.49 -38.09 4.38
CA LEU A 375 21.04 -36.87 4.97
C LEU A 375 21.36 -37.17 6.43
N ASP A 376 22.64 -37.01 6.79
CA ASP A 376 23.04 -36.89 8.18
C ASP A 376 22.59 -35.53 8.70
N THR A 377 21.84 -35.59 9.77
CA THR A 377 21.27 -34.46 10.49
C THR A 377 22.29 -33.57 11.18
N THR A 378 23.54 -33.98 11.32
CA THR A 378 24.61 -33.14 11.88
C THR A 378 25.45 -32.47 10.80
N THR A 379 25.23 -32.87 9.54
CA THR A 379 26.01 -32.51 8.34
C THR A 379 27.50 -32.90 8.39
N ASN A 380 27.94 -33.62 9.43
CA ASN A 380 29.33 -33.94 9.68
C ASN A 380 29.74 -35.32 9.10
N THR A 381 28.74 -36.15 8.77
CA THR A 381 28.85 -37.55 8.36
C THR A 381 28.05 -37.78 7.08
N VAL A 382 28.43 -38.77 6.27
CA VAL A 382 27.70 -39.11 5.04
C VAL A 382 27.49 -40.62 5.00
N MET A 383 26.23 -41.05 4.89
CA MET A 383 25.90 -42.42 4.57
C MET A 383 25.91 -42.64 3.05
N THR A 384 26.61 -43.68 2.62
CA THR A 384 26.62 -44.14 1.23
C THR A 384 25.86 -45.44 1.12
N LEU A 385 24.80 -45.47 0.32
CA LEU A 385 24.08 -46.71 0.01
C LEU A 385 24.92 -47.60 -0.91
N GLY A 386 24.77 -48.92 -0.76
CA GLY A 386 25.32 -49.88 -1.70
C GLY A 386 24.81 -49.66 -3.13
N THR A 387 25.38 -50.38 -4.10
CA THR A 387 25.05 -50.21 -5.52
C THR A 387 24.52 -51.49 -6.14
N GLY A 388 23.69 -51.34 -7.18
CA GLY A 388 23.17 -52.47 -7.93
C GLY A 388 22.31 -53.39 -7.07
N THR A 389 22.72 -54.66 -6.93
CA THR A 389 21.99 -55.68 -6.16
C THR A 389 22.22 -55.61 -4.66
N ASN A 390 23.16 -54.78 -4.19
CA ASN A 390 23.48 -54.62 -2.77
C ASN A 390 22.95 -53.26 -2.23
N ARG A 391 21.98 -52.67 -2.93
CA ARG A 391 21.45 -51.35 -2.59
C ARG A 391 20.15 -51.54 -1.80
N PRO A 392 20.09 -51.08 -0.53
CA PRO A 392 18.83 -51.07 0.19
C PRO A 392 17.82 -50.16 -0.51
N LEU A 393 16.55 -50.53 -0.43
CA LEU A 393 15.46 -49.81 -1.09
C LEU A 393 14.72 -48.95 -0.06
N TRP A 394 14.35 -47.73 -0.44
CA TRP A 394 13.49 -46.92 0.41
C TRP A 394 12.06 -47.47 0.39
N ASN A 395 11.49 -47.66 1.58
CA ASN A 395 10.11 -48.03 1.80
C ASN A 395 9.40 -46.85 2.47
N SER A 396 8.37 -46.30 1.82
CA SER A 396 7.61 -45.16 2.36
C SER A 396 6.76 -45.49 3.60
N VAL A 397 6.79 -46.74 4.08
CA VAL A 397 6.10 -47.22 5.28
C VAL A 397 7.15 -47.68 6.29
N GLY A 398 7.69 -46.73 7.05
CA GLY A 398 8.62 -46.95 8.16
C GLY A 398 7.90 -47.03 9.51
N HIS A 399 8.67 -46.93 10.60
CA HIS A 399 8.09 -46.75 11.92
C HIS A 399 7.32 -45.41 11.93
N GLN A 400 6.06 -45.41 12.38
CA GLN A 400 5.20 -44.20 12.49
C GLN A 400 5.06 -43.37 11.19
N GLY A 401 5.26 -44.01 10.03
CA GLY A 401 5.12 -43.36 8.71
C GLY A 401 6.26 -42.43 8.32
N ALA A 402 7.43 -42.51 8.98
CA ALA A 402 8.66 -41.80 8.58
C ALA A 402 9.25 -42.34 7.24
N GLY A 403 9.01 -43.62 6.96
CA GLY A 403 9.66 -44.36 5.86
C GLY A 403 10.99 -44.94 6.33
N ALA A 404 11.39 -46.10 5.81
CA ALA A 404 12.56 -46.87 6.28
C ALA A 404 13.35 -47.49 5.12
N TYR A 405 14.59 -47.91 5.36
CA TYR A 405 15.35 -48.67 4.37
C TYR A 405 15.11 -50.18 4.51
N GLU A 406 14.72 -50.81 3.40
CA GLU A 406 14.53 -52.25 3.25
C GLU A 406 15.83 -52.92 2.78
N PHE A 407 16.26 -53.93 3.54
CA PHE A 407 17.45 -54.73 3.30
C PHE A 407 17.05 -56.17 2.96
N SER A 408 17.62 -56.70 1.88
CA SER A 408 17.28 -58.02 1.32
C SER A 408 18.29 -59.14 1.64
N GLY A 409 19.21 -58.90 2.58
CA GLY A 409 20.18 -59.90 3.07
C GLY A 409 21.57 -59.86 2.46
N ASN A 410 21.76 -58.99 1.47
CA ASN A 410 23.06 -58.65 0.90
C ASN A 410 23.21 -57.14 0.65
N ASP A 411 22.19 -56.37 1.05
CA ASP A 411 22.19 -54.93 0.97
C ASP A 411 22.99 -54.34 2.12
N PHE A 412 23.60 -53.19 1.88
CA PHE A 412 24.30 -52.47 2.92
C PHE A 412 24.24 -50.96 2.68
N ALA A 413 24.40 -50.22 3.76
CA ALA A 413 24.85 -48.85 3.71
C ALA A 413 26.18 -48.74 4.47
N SER A 414 26.99 -47.73 4.15
CA SER A 414 28.29 -47.54 4.78
C SER A 414 28.55 -46.09 5.13
N ILE A 415 29.18 -45.87 6.28
CA ILE A 415 29.62 -44.59 6.77
C ILE A 415 31.14 -44.64 6.90
N ALA A 416 31.86 -43.65 6.37
CA ALA A 416 33.31 -43.57 6.54
C ALA A 416 33.64 -43.06 7.95
N ILE A 417 34.46 -43.82 8.68
CA ILE A 417 34.94 -43.44 10.01
C ILE A 417 35.86 -42.23 9.89
N ASN A 418 35.61 -41.21 10.71
CA ASN A 418 36.37 -39.98 10.82
C ASN A 418 36.28 -39.41 12.26
N ASP A 419 36.93 -38.28 12.52
CA ASP A 419 37.01 -37.67 13.86
C ASP A 419 35.65 -37.30 14.48
N ASN A 420 34.54 -37.31 13.73
CA ASN A 420 33.19 -36.92 14.18
C ASN A 420 32.20 -38.09 14.37
N ASN A 421 32.60 -39.33 14.08
CA ASN A 421 31.72 -40.51 14.17
C ASN A 421 32.47 -41.77 14.57
N ASP A 422 33.49 -41.57 15.41
CA ASP A 422 34.43 -42.60 15.82
C ASP A 422 33.91 -43.37 17.04
N LEU A 423 33.69 -44.67 16.87
CA LEU A 423 33.19 -45.58 17.92
C LEU A 423 34.27 -45.94 18.96
N ASP A 424 35.49 -45.41 18.82
CA ASP A 424 36.68 -45.78 19.59
C ASP A 424 36.70 -45.28 21.04
N SER A 425 35.75 -44.41 21.42
CA SER A 425 35.74 -43.77 22.73
C SER A 425 34.50 -44.11 23.54
N SER A 426 34.70 -44.53 24.80
CA SER A 426 33.63 -44.61 25.78
C SER A 426 33.49 -43.29 26.57
N PRO A 427 32.28 -42.91 27.02
CA PRO A 427 31.03 -43.60 26.75
C PRO A 427 30.53 -43.40 25.32
N ALA A 428 29.72 -44.32 24.78
CA ALA A 428 29.07 -44.15 23.48
C ALA A 428 27.70 -44.84 23.45
N THR A 429 26.78 -44.36 22.63
CA THR A 429 25.45 -44.98 22.46
C THR A 429 25.10 -45.10 20.99
N THR A 430 24.54 -46.24 20.59
CA THR A 430 23.92 -46.42 19.26
C THR A 430 22.49 -46.91 19.44
N SER A 431 21.55 -46.31 18.72
CA SER A 431 20.14 -46.73 18.71
C SER A 431 19.59 -46.84 17.29
N GLY A 432 18.41 -47.43 17.19
CA GLY A 432 17.63 -47.43 15.96
C GLY A 432 16.44 -48.36 16.05
N TRP A 433 15.58 -48.25 15.03
CA TRP A 433 14.45 -49.13 14.84
C TRP A 433 14.79 -50.22 13.83
N PHE A 434 14.30 -51.42 14.09
CA PHE A 434 14.38 -52.51 13.12
C PHE A 434 13.09 -53.32 13.09
N ASN A 435 12.77 -53.85 11.92
CA ASN A 435 11.72 -54.83 11.72
C ASN A 435 12.33 -56.02 10.97
N ALA A 436 12.63 -57.10 11.71
CA ALA A 436 13.30 -58.26 11.13
C ALA A 436 12.30 -59.29 10.62
N ASP A 437 12.55 -59.79 9.42
CA ASP A 437 11.71 -60.82 8.81
C ASP A 437 11.71 -62.10 9.66
N SER A 438 10.51 -62.57 10.00
CA SER A 438 10.31 -63.86 10.68
C SER A 438 10.84 -65.06 9.88
N SER A 439 11.02 -64.90 8.57
CA SER A 439 11.62 -65.87 7.66
C SER A 439 13.10 -65.63 7.37
N GLY A 440 13.76 -64.72 8.09
CA GLY A 440 15.18 -64.42 7.92
C GLY A 440 16.08 -65.66 8.10
N PRO A 441 17.30 -65.66 7.53
CA PRO A 441 18.21 -66.80 7.59
C PRO A 441 18.58 -67.17 9.04
N SER A 442 18.79 -68.47 9.29
CA SER A 442 19.31 -69.00 10.56
C SER A 442 20.82 -68.83 10.68
N SER A 443 21.30 -67.63 10.37
CA SER A 443 22.67 -67.16 10.51
C SER A 443 22.64 -65.81 11.20
N ASP A 444 23.80 -65.32 11.61
CA ASP A 444 23.92 -63.98 12.16
C ASP A 444 23.52 -62.96 11.08
N GLN A 445 22.76 -61.94 11.47
CA GLN A 445 22.27 -60.87 10.61
C GLN A 445 22.67 -59.52 11.21
N VAL A 446 23.56 -58.80 10.53
CA VAL A 446 24.17 -57.57 11.03
C VAL A 446 23.24 -56.38 10.83
N ILE A 447 22.94 -55.68 11.91
CA ILE A 447 22.21 -54.40 11.87
C ILE A 447 23.22 -53.26 11.78
N TYR A 448 24.26 -53.27 12.61
CA TYR A 448 25.27 -52.22 12.70
C TYR A 448 26.65 -52.82 13.01
N TYR A 449 27.70 -52.44 12.27
CA TYR A 449 29.03 -53.05 12.41
C TYR A 449 30.17 -52.06 12.13
N GLY A 450 31.13 -51.99 13.04
CA GLY A 450 32.43 -51.35 12.82
C GLY A 450 33.57 -52.30 13.19
N GLU A 451 34.68 -52.24 12.45
CA GLU A 451 35.86 -53.08 12.71
C GLU A 451 37.18 -52.31 12.52
N SER A 452 38.23 -52.78 13.19
CA SER A 452 39.60 -52.36 12.88
C SER A 452 40.12 -53.05 11.62
N SER A 453 41.11 -52.45 10.97
CA SER A 453 41.77 -53.03 9.78
C SER A 453 42.41 -54.41 10.03
N SER A 454 42.64 -54.76 11.30
CA SER A 454 43.15 -56.06 11.71
C SER A 454 42.06 -57.09 12.02
N GLY A 455 40.79 -56.65 12.09
CA GLY A 455 39.62 -57.44 12.47
C GLY A 455 39.62 -57.91 13.93
N ASN A 456 40.52 -57.35 14.75
CA ASN A 456 40.63 -57.71 16.16
C ASN A 456 39.68 -56.88 17.02
N ASP A 457 39.40 -55.64 16.62
CA ASP A 457 38.53 -54.76 17.39
C ASP A 457 37.21 -54.62 16.64
N LEU A 458 36.08 -54.77 17.34
CA LEU A 458 34.75 -54.71 16.75
C LEU A 458 33.73 -54.04 17.67
N TYR A 459 32.79 -53.36 17.04
CA TYR A 459 31.56 -52.84 17.63
C TYR A 459 30.41 -53.35 16.77
N GLU A 460 29.57 -54.24 17.29
CA GLU A 460 28.58 -54.95 16.47
C GLU A 460 27.23 -55.10 17.18
N ILE A 461 26.17 -54.80 16.44
CA ILE A 461 24.77 -55.03 16.81
C ILE A 461 24.18 -55.95 15.73
N PHE A 462 23.70 -57.12 16.14
CA PHE A 462 23.25 -58.15 15.20
C PHE A 462 22.17 -59.04 15.83
N LEU A 463 21.40 -59.72 14.98
CA LEU A 463 20.56 -60.84 15.40
C LEU A 463 21.36 -62.13 15.26
N ASP A 464 21.47 -62.92 16.32
CA ASP A 464 22.15 -64.22 16.27
C ASP A 464 21.36 -65.25 15.43
N SER A 465 21.94 -66.42 15.21
CA SER A 465 21.24 -67.53 14.52
C SER A 465 19.86 -67.92 15.11
N ASN A 466 19.56 -67.60 16.37
CA ASN A 466 18.27 -67.85 17.03
C ASN A 466 17.32 -66.64 16.99
N GLY A 467 17.84 -65.46 16.65
CA GLY A 467 17.10 -64.21 16.48
C GLY A 467 17.08 -63.36 17.73
N TYR A 468 17.95 -63.66 18.70
CA TYR A 468 18.22 -62.77 19.81
C TYR A 468 19.04 -61.59 19.28
N LEU A 469 18.64 -60.37 19.64
CA LEU A 469 19.46 -59.19 19.45
C LEU A 469 20.67 -59.26 20.39
N VAL A 470 21.85 -59.04 19.84
CA VAL A 470 23.14 -59.10 20.53
C VAL A 470 23.90 -57.81 20.25
N TYR A 471 24.39 -57.18 21.32
CA TYR A 471 25.38 -56.11 21.25
C TYR A 471 26.72 -56.63 21.78
N ARG A 472 27.78 -56.48 20.97
CA ARG A 472 29.12 -56.98 21.29
C ARG A 472 30.20 -55.95 21.02
N ILE A 473 31.14 -55.88 21.96
CA ILE A 473 32.38 -55.10 21.87
C ILE A 473 33.55 -56.08 22.06
N ASP A 474 34.52 -56.07 21.14
CA ASP A 474 35.79 -56.81 21.27
C ASP A 474 36.93 -55.80 21.08
N ALA A 475 37.88 -55.75 22.02
CA ALA A 475 39.09 -54.94 21.92
C ALA A 475 40.34 -55.77 21.53
N GLY A 476 40.14 -56.86 20.79
CA GLY A 476 41.22 -57.70 20.27
C GLY A 476 41.81 -58.68 21.27
N ASN A 477 41.14 -58.86 22.41
CA ASN A 477 41.56 -59.77 23.47
C ASN A 477 40.36 -60.64 23.90
N PRO A 478 40.45 -61.99 23.74
CA PRO A 478 39.36 -62.90 24.10
C PRO A 478 38.91 -62.88 25.58
N SER A 479 39.63 -62.18 26.45
CA SER A 479 39.27 -62.00 27.87
C SER A 479 38.58 -60.66 28.15
N GLU A 480 38.39 -59.82 27.13
CA GLU A 480 37.88 -58.44 27.20
C GLU A 480 36.78 -58.24 26.15
N ILE A 481 35.90 -59.25 25.99
CA ILE A 481 34.73 -59.19 25.10
C ILE A 481 33.50 -58.96 25.96
N ALA A 482 32.85 -57.80 25.78
CA ALA A 482 31.53 -57.55 26.37
C ALA A 482 30.45 -58.06 25.42
N THR A 483 29.47 -58.82 25.93
CA THR A 483 28.35 -59.29 25.12
C THR A 483 27.05 -59.22 25.89
N CYS A 484 26.15 -58.35 25.42
CA CYS A 484 24.81 -58.18 25.95
C CYS A 484 23.81 -58.83 24.99
N THR A 485 22.97 -59.74 25.49
CA THR A 485 22.04 -60.51 24.66
C THR A 485 20.61 -60.41 25.17
N SER A 486 19.69 -60.08 24.28
CA SER A 486 18.26 -60.07 24.59
C SER A 486 17.72 -61.45 25.00
N SER A 487 16.64 -61.44 25.79
CA SER A 487 16.02 -62.64 26.32
C SER A 487 15.02 -63.32 25.37
N VAL A 488 14.65 -62.68 24.26
CA VAL A 488 13.64 -63.13 23.30
C VAL A 488 14.07 -62.98 21.84
N ASN A 489 13.43 -63.75 20.96
CA ASN A 489 13.66 -63.67 19.51
C ASN A 489 12.85 -62.51 18.91
N TYR A 490 13.53 -61.57 18.25
CA TYR A 490 12.94 -60.37 17.61
C TYR A 490 12.74 -60.51 16.09
N ARG A 491 12.88 -61.73 15.52
CA ARG A 491 12.46 -62.04 14.14
C ARG A 491 10.98 -62.41 14.10
N ASP A 492 10.11 -61.41 14.21
CA ASP A 492 8.66 -61.59 14.31
C ASP A 492 7.85 -60.71 13.33
N ASN A 493 8.53 -59.95 12.47
CA ASN A 493 8.00 -58.90 11.59
C ASN A 493 7.34 -57.71 12.33
N SER A 494 7.73 -57.42 13.57
CA SER A 494 7.32 -56.24 14.33
C SER A 494 8.46 -55.21 14.38
N TRP A 495 8.11 -53.94 14.56
CA TRP A 495 9.08 -52.89 14.85
C TRP A 495 9.55 -53.00 16.29
N HIS A 496 10.87 -52.96 16.48
CA HIS A 496 11.54 -52.93 17.78
C HIS A 496 12.59 -51.83 17.80
N HIS A 497 12.76 -51.18 18.95
CA HIS A 497 13.78 -50.15 19.16
C HIS A 497 14.89 -50.72 20.02
N PHE A 498 16.14 -50.61 19.56
CA PHE A 498 17.29 -50.97 20.38
C PHE A 498 18.05 -49.73 20.85
N VAL A 499 18.65 -49.82 22.02
CA VAL A 499 19.68 -48.89 22.50
C VAL A 499 20.84 -49.70 23.04
N ALA A 500 22.00 -49.59 22.37
CA ALA A 500 23.24 -50.25 22.71
C ALA A 500 24.21 -49.21 23.31
N ILE A 501 24.48 -49.34 24.60
CA ILE A 501 25.27 -48.37 25.37
C ILE A 501 26.61 -48.99 25.74
N MET A 502 27.70 -48.31 25.41
CA MET A 502 29.04 -48.55 25.94
C MET A 502 29.28 -47.57 27.09
N PRO A 503 28.91 -47.88 28.35
CA PRO A 503 29.09 -46.95 29.47
C PRO A 503 30.56 -46.72 29.83
N SER A 504 31.41 -47.71 29.59
CA SER A 504 32.86 -47.69 29.76
C SER A 504 33.55 -48.64 28.78
N ASP A 505 34.87 -48.54 28.64
CA ASP A 505 35.67 -49.40 27.76
C ASP A 505 35.38 -50.89 28.04
N ASN A 506 34.85 -51.60 27.03
CA ASN A 506 34.45 -53.01 27.11
C ASN A 506 33.40 -53.32 28.18
N ASP A 507 32.47 -52.39 28.43
CA ASP A 507 31.23 -52.68 29.13
C ASP A 507 30.06 -52.44 28.17
N CYS A 508 28.97 -53.17 28.34
CA CYS A 508 27.76 -52.96 27.54
C CYS A 508 26.49 -52.95 28.39
N GLU A 509 25.52 -52.19 27.92
CA GLU A 509 24.11 -52.30 28.30
C GLU A 509 23.28 -52.38 27.01
N LEU A 510 22.28 -53.27 27.01
CA LEU A 510 21.36 -53.42 25.89
C LEU A 510 19.93 -53.20 26.38
N TYR A 511 19.26 -52.21 25.79
CA TYR A 511 17.84 -51.98 25.97
C TYR A 511 17.10 -52.34 24.68
N VAL A 512 15.93 -52.96 24.82
CA VAL A 512 15.00 -53.17 23.71
C VAL A 512 13.61 -52.72 24.13
N ASP A 513 12.95 -51.94 23.30
CA ASP A 513 11.63 -51.35 23.53
C ASP A 513 11.54 -50.58 24.87
N GLY A 514 12.62 -49.85 25.20
CA GLY A 514 12.75 -49.07 26.44
C GLY A 514 13.06 -49.88 27.69
N LEU A 515 13.24 -51.21 27.58
CA LEU A 515 13.49 -52.10 28.71
C LEU A 515 14.93 -52.62 28.69
N LEU A 516 15.62 -52.57 29.83
CA LEU A 516 16.94 -53.18 29.99
C LEU A 516 16.85 -54.70 29.84
N GLU A 517 17.50 -55.25 28.82
CA GLU A 517 17.57 -56.69 28.55
C GLU A 517 18.78 -57.34 29.22
N ASP A 518 19.96 -56.72 29.09
CA ASP A 518 21.21 -57.29 29.59
C ASP A 518 22.28 -56.22 29.87
N THR A 519 23.19 -56.54 30.78
CA THR A 519 24.37 -55.74 31.11
C THR A 519 25.57 -56.66 31.25
N ASP A 520 26.69 -56.29 30.64
CA ASP A 520 27.95 -57.00 30.81
C ASP A 520 29.05 -56.02 31.22
N ILE A 521 29.64 -56.25 32.40
CA ILE A 521 30.68 -55.40 32.97
C ILE A 521 31.96 -56.22 33.05
N HIS A 522 32.84 -56.06 32.07
CA HIS A 522 34.14 -56.71 32.03
C HIS A 522 35.26 -55.80 32.57
N GLY A 523 35.11 -54.47 32.51
CA GLY A 523 36.06 -53.49 33.05
C GLY A 523 37.47 -53.59 32.45
N GLY A 524 37.56 -53.97 31.17
CA GLY A 524 38.82 -54.11 30.43
C GLY A 524 39.50 -52.77 30.19
N ASN A 525 40.84 -52.74 30.13
CA ASN A 525 41.63 -51.51 29.96
C ASN A 525 41.90 -51.15 28.47
N GLY A 526 41.20 -51.78 27.52
CA GLY A 526 41.45 -51.61 26.09
C GLY A 526 40.35 -50.78 25.42
N ALA A 527 40.68 -49.59 24.93
CA ALA A 527 39.83 -48.92 23.96
C ALA A 527 39.81 -49.72 22.64
N ILE A 528 38.66 -49.79 21.97
CA ILE A 528 38.60 -50.30 20.59
C ILE A 528 39.23 -49.27 19.64
N ALA A 529 39.86 -49.73 18.56
CA ALA A 529 40.50 -48.88 17.56
C ALA A 529 40.01 -49.23 16.14
N LEU A 530 38.78 -48.84 15.83
CA LEU A 530 38.10 -49.09 14.57
C LEU A 530 38.69 -48.21 13.46
N THR A 531 38.72 -48.75 12.25
CA THR A 531 39.27 -48.03 11.09
C THR A 531 38.53 -48.42 9.83
N GLY A 532 38.21 -47.45 8.97
CA GLY A 532 37.60 -47.73 7.67
C GLY A 532 36.15 -47.29 7.61
N SER A 533 35.21 -48.23 7.59
CA SER A 533 33.78 -47.93 7.46
C SER A 533 32.94 -48.66 8.48
N ILE A 534 31.94 -47.97 8.99
CA ILE A 534 30.79 -48.55 9.66
C ILE A 534 29.84 -49.05 8.57
N TYR A 535 29.29 -50.25 8.75
CA TYR A 535 28.30 -50.84 7.87
C TYR A 535 26.96 -51.01 8.58
N ILE A 536 25.88 -50.70 7.86
CA ILE A 536 24.50 -50.89 8.30
C ILE A 536 23.87 -51.93 7.38
N GLY A 537 23.20 -52.92 7.98
CA GLY A 537 22.50 -53.99 7.27
C GLY A 537 23.40 -55.10 6.70
N ALA A 538 24.73 -55.01 6.82
CA ALA A 538 25.66 -56.10 6.53
C ALA A 538 27.00 -55.87 7.24
N ARG A 539 27.86 -56.90 7.24
CA ARG A 539 29.22 -56.82 7.80
C ARG A 539 30.21 -56.05 6.92
N ASP A 540 29.96 -56.03 5.61
CA ASP A 540 30.92 -55.52 4.62
C ASP A 540 30.23 -55.03 3.35
N ASN A 541 31.03 -54.50 2.41
CA ASN A 541 30.55 -53.98 1.14
C ASN A 541 30.17 -55.05 0.08
N ILE A 542 30.13 -56.32 0.47
CA ILE A 542 29.66 -57.42 -0.39
C ILE A 542 28.43 -58.14 0.17
N GLY A 543 27.91 -57.70 1.33
CA GLY A 543 26.66 -58.20 1.92
C GLY A 543 26.82 -59.41 2.83
N THR A 544 28.00 -59.66 3.40
CA THR A 544 28.20 -60.78 4.32
C THR A 544 27.34 -60.63 5.58
N ASN A 545 26.67 -61.70 6.01
CA ASN A 545 25.75 -61.71 7.16
C ASN A 545 24.68 -60.61 7.06
N GLY A 546 24.16 -60.32 5.86
CA GLY A 546 23.23 -59.23 5.67
C GLY A 546 21.89 -59.42 6.38
N PHE A 547 21.31 -58.30 6.77
CA PHE A 547 20.02 -58.19 7.42
C PHE A 547 18.87 -58.36 6.43
N ASN A 548 17.82 -59.06 6.85
CA ASN A 548 16.56 -59.18 6.12
C ASN A 548 15.45 -58.45 6.88
N GLY A 549 15.02 -57.31 6.36
CA GLY A 549 13.96 -56.52 6.99
C GLY A 549 14.10 -55.02 6.75
N LEU A 550 13.53 -54.23 7.65
CA LEU A 550 13.59 -52.77 7.62
C LEU A 550 14.47 -52.25 8.76
N ILE A 551 15.26 -51.21 8.49
CA ILE A 551 16.02 -50.46 9.50
C ILE A 551 15.67 -48.98 9.34
N ASP A 552 15.42 -48.32 10.47
CA ASP A 552 15.05 -46.90 10.57
C ASP A 552 15.77 -46.22 11.73
N ASP A 553 15.82 -44.88 11.69
CA ASP A 553 16.25 -43.98 12.76
C ASP A 553 17.58 -44.39 13.42
N VAL A 554 18.59 -44.75 12.62
CA VAL A 554 19.90 -45.12 13.16
C VAL A 554 20.58 -43.87 13.70
N ILE A 555 20.78 -43.82 15.02
CA ILE A 555 21.37 -42.69 15.75
C ILE A 555 22.61 -43.15 16.50
N HIS A 556 23.62 -42.28 16.56
CA HIS A 556 24.80 -42.50 17.38
C HIS A 556 25.19 -41.26 18.18
N TRP A 557 25.74 -41.46 19.37
CA TRP A 557 26.33 -40.41 20.21
C TRP A 557 27.75 -40.79 20.61
N ASP A 558 28.71 -39.92 20.30
CA ASP A 558 30.07 -40.01 20.81
C ASP A 558 30.17 -39.41 22.22
N ASN A 559 31.00 -40.02 23.06
CA ASN A 559 31.29 -39.53 24.42
C ASN A 559 30.04 -39.38 25.32
N TYR A 560 28.96 -40.12 25.04
CA TYR A 560 27.71 -40.06 25.80
C TYR A 560 27.06 -41.45 25.99
N ALA A 561 26.64 -41.73 27.21
CA ALA A 561 25.87 -42.92 27.58
C ALA A 561 24.48 -42.47 28.03
N LEU A 562 23.44 -42.91 27.32
CA LEU A 562 22.06 -42.56 27.70
C LEU A 562 21.71 -43.10 29.10
N ASP A 563 21.12 -42.25 29.93
CA ASP A 563 20.69 -42.57 31.30
C ASP A 563 19.18 -42.83 31.35
N GLU A 564 18.81 -44.09 31.60
CA GLU A 564 17.43 -44.48 31.91
C GLU A 564 17.05 -44.22 33.38
N GLY A 565 18.02 -43.95 34.26
CA GLY A 565 17.82 -43.82 35.70
C GLY A 565 17.31 -42.45 36.15
N THR A 566 18.08 -41.39 35.89
CA THR A 566 17.79 -40.03 36.37
C THR A 566 16.89 -39.29 35.39
N ASP A 567 17.19 -39.41 34.10
CA ASP A 567 16.64 -38.55 33.04
C ASP A 567 15.67 -39.31 32.09
N ASN A 568 15.59 -40.64 32.18
CA ASN A 568 14.72 -41.52 31.37
C ASN A 568 14.96 -41.40 29.84
N GLU A 569 16.20 -41.13 29.44
CA GLU A 569 16.56 -40.83 28.05
C GLU A 569 16.27 -41.99 27.10
N VAL A 570 16.47 -43.23 27.54
CA VAL A 570 16.23 -44.43 26.73
C VAL A 570 14.72 -44.60 26.46
N THR A 571 13.90 -44.47 27.51
CA THR A 571 12.45 -44.55 27.39
C THR A 571 11.89 -43.38 26.59
N ASP A 572 12.42 -42.16 26.75
CA ASP A 572 11.97 -41.02 25.98
C ASP A 572 12.32 -41.16 24.50
N LEU A 573 13.54 -41.61 24.18
CA LEU A 573 13.95 -41.91 22.81
C LEU A 573 13.06 -42.99 22.18
N PHE A 574 12.79 -44.08 22.91
CA PHE A 574 11.88 -45.14 22.44
C PHE A 574 10.46 -44.63 22.15
N ASN A 575 9.95 -43.69 22.95
CA ASN A 575 8.62 -43.12 22.72
C ASN A 575 8.62 -41.99 21.67
N THR A 576 9.80 -41.61 21.17
CA THR A 576 9.94 -40.59 20.14
C THR A 576 9.48 -41.14 18.81
N ASN A 577 8.64 -40.36 18.13
CA ASN A 577 8.18 -40.70 16.79
C ASN A 577 8.82 -39.70 15.82
N TYR A 578 9.45 -40.20 14.78
CA TYR A 578 9.87 -39.43 13.62
C TYR A 578 8.82 -39.57 12.51
N GLY A 579 8.77 -38.64 11.55
CA GLY A 579 7.83 -38.70 10.42
C GLY A 579 6.47 -38.00 10.64
N VAL A 580 5.40 -38.53 10.03
CA VAL A 580 4.06 -37.89 10.02
C VAL A 580 3.42 -37.81 11.41
N ASP A 581 3.80 -38.71 12.30
CA ASP A 581 3.26 -38.85 13.66
C ASP A 581 4.16 -38.19 14.74
N GLY A 582 5.27 -37.55 14.33
CA GLY A 582 6.21 -36.93 15.27
C GLY A 582 5.67 -35.71 16.00
N HIS A 583 4.69 -35.03 15.40
CA HIS A 583 3.98 -33.95 16.05
C HIS A 583 2.49 -34.00 15.72
N LEU A 584 1.65 -33.92 16.74
CA LEU A 584 0.21 -33.75 16.59
C LEU A 584 -0.19 -32.35 17.04
N LEU A 585 -0.84 -31.61 16.15
CA LEU A 585 -1.37 -30.28 16.46
C LEU A 585 -2.89 -30.30 16.34
N ASP A 586 -3.55 -29.94 17.43
CA ASP A 586 -4.97 -29.66 17.45
C ASP A 586 -5.18 -28.21 17.00
N PHE A 587 -5.87 -28.05 15.87
CA PHE A 587 -6.27 -26.76 15.35
C PHE A 587 -7.77 -26.54 15.61
N ASN A 588 -8.07 -25.50 16.38
CA ASN A 588 -9.41 -25.19 16.84
C ASN A 588 -9.79 -23.76 16.46
N ILE A 589 -10.68 -23.61 15.48
CA ILE A 589 -11.28 -22.34 15.11
C ILE A 589 -12.66 -22.25 15.72
N LYS A 590 -12.95 -21.19 16.46
CA LYS A 590 -14.25 -20.93 17.08
C LYS A 590 -14.70 -19.51 16.84
N ILE A 591 -16.00 -19.31 16.71
CA ILE A 591 -16.61 -18.00 16.97
C ILE A 591 -16.97 -17.98 18.46
N VAL A 592 -16.42 -17.01 19.16
CA VAL A 592 -16.53 -16.81 20.61
C VAL A 592 -17.15 -15.46 20.91
N ASP A 593 -17.58 -15.22 22.14
CA ASP A 593 -18.05 -13.90 22.56
C ASP A 593 -16.91 -12.85 22.52
N GLU A 594 -17.27 -11.58 22.70
CA GLU A 594 -16.34 -10.61 23.28
C GLU A 594 -15.79 -11.23 24.58
N PHE A 595 -14.57 -11.08 25.07
CA PHE A 595 -14.00 -11.89 26.18
C PHE A 595 -13.44 -13.27 25.77
N GLY A 596 -13.92 -13.92 24.71
CA GLY A 596 -13.29 -15.14 24.18
C GLY A 596 -13.77 -16.45 24.81
N ASN A 597 -14.90 -16.45 25.50
CA ASN A 597 -15.56 -17.65 25.99
C ASN A 597 -16.27 -18.40 24.85
N ASP A 598 -16.18 -19.72 24.92
CA ASP A 598 -16.89 -20.61 24.00
C ASP A 598 -18.42 -20.47 24.14
N LEU A 599 -19.08 -20.26 23.01
CA LEU A 599 -20.54 -20.14 22.91
C LEU A 599 -21.25 -21.51 22.94
N GLY A 600 -20.50 -22.62 22.86
CA GLY A 600 -21.03 -23.99 22.93
C GLY A 600 -21.84 -24.42 21.70
N ASN A 601 -21.72 -23.70 20.58
CA ASN A 601 -22.47 -23.96 19.36
C ASN A 601 -21.58 -24.66 18.31
N SER A 602 -21.88 -25.92 17.99
CA SER A 602 -21.12 -26.70 17.01
C SER A 602 -21.06 -26.06 15.61
N ASN A 603 -22.05 -25.26 15.23
CA ASN A 603 -22.03 -24.55 13.95
C ASN A 603 -21.06 -23.37 13.94
N LYS A 604 -20.58 -22.93 15.11
CA LYS A 604 -19.57 -21.87 15.30
C LYS A 604 -18.17 -22.42 15.51
N THR A 605 -17.99 -23.74 15.45
CA THR A 605 -16.71 -24.40 15.68
C THR A 605 -16.24 -25.12 14.41
N ILE A 606 -14.94 -25.10 14.19
CA ILE A 606 -14.18 -25.96 13.28
C ILE A 606 -13.05 -26.52 14.13
N THR A 607 -12.96 -27.85 14.23
CA THR A 607 -11.90 -28.50 15.00
C THR A 607 -11.35 -29.62 14.16
N GLN A 608 -10.03 -29.67 14.07
CA GLN A 608 -9.34 -30.71 13.35
C GLN A 608 -8.00 -30.98 14.03
N THR A 609 -7.70 -32.25 14.22
CA THR A 609 -6.39 -32.74 14.64
C THR A 609 -5.63 -33.08 13.38
N PHE A 610 -4.39 -32.62 13.29
CA PHE A 610 -3.53 -32.90 12.14
C PHE A 610 -2.23 -33.56 12.57
N ASP A 611 -1.85 -34.53 11.76
CA ASP A 611 -0.52 -35.13 11.74
C ASP A 611 0.41 -34.13 11.04
N VAL A 612 1.33 -33.54 11.78
CA VAL A 612 2.28 -32.57 11.23
C VAL A 612 3.54 -33.35 10.88
N SER A 613 3.71 -33.61 9.59
CA SER A 613 4.99 -34.12 9.06
C SER A 613 6.01 -33.02 9.19
N ILE A 614 7.04 -33.27 10.01
CA ILE A 614 8.09 -32.32 10.27
C ILE A 614 9.40 -32.85 9.69
N PRO A 615 9.98 -32.16 8.68
CA PRO A 615 11.32 -32.49 8.25
C PRO A 615 12.26 -32.17 9.40
N TYR A 616 13.12 -33.13 9.71
CA TYR A 616 14.14 -32.97 10.73
C TYR A 616 15.06 -31.77 10.36
N SER A 617 15.40 -30.94 11.36
CA SER A 617 16.28 -29.76 11.23
C SER A 617 17.70 -30.07 11.73
N GLY A 618 18.69 -29.89 10.86
CA GLY A 618 20.03 -30.45 11.01
C GLY A 618 21.09 -29.59 11.74
N ASP A 619 20.72 -28.84 12.78
CA ASP A 619 21.73 -28.12 13.57
C ASP A 619 21.54 -28.41 15.07
N LEU A 620 22.50 -29.13 15.65
CA LEU A 620 22.58 -29.45 17.08
C LEU A 620 23.01 -28.23 17.93
N GLY A 621 23.24 -27.09 17.30
CA GLY A 621 23.45 -25.82 17.98
C GLY A 621 22.13 -25.31 18.55
N GLU A 622 22.16 -24.96 19.84
CA GLU A 622 21.25 -24.06 20.58
C GLU A 622 20.30 -23.29 19.65
N TYR A 623 19.00 -23.26 19.97
CA TYR A 623 17.91 -22.41 19.42
C TYR A 623 18.31 -20.96 19.04
N ALA A 624 19.27 -20.78 18.14
CA ALA A 624 19.94 -19.53 17.82
C ALA A 624 19.53 -19.17 16.40
N ALA A 625 19.02 -17.95 16.29
CA ALA A 625 18.35 -17.38 15.13
C ALA A 625 19.23 -17.36 13.86
N PRO A 626 18.66 -16.90 12.73
CA PRO A 626 18.23 -17.67 11.56
C PRO A 626 19.31 -17.75 10.47
N VAL A 627 19.53 -18.93 9.89
CA VAL A 627 20.32 -19.09 8.65
C VAL A 627 19.39 -19.60 7.55
N SER A 628 18.77 -18.70 6.79
CA SER A 628 17.74 -18.78 5.71
C SER A 628 17.16 -20.12 5.13
N ASP A 629 17.72 -21.31 5.36
CA ASP A 629 17.22 -22.64 4.91
C ASP A 629 16.71 -23.70 5.96
N ILE A 630 16.71 -23.46 7.27
CA ILE A 630 16.27 -24.35 8.39
C ILE A 630 14.75 -24.42 8.76
N TRP A 631 13.80 -23.98 7.93
CA TRP A 631 12.37 -23.87 8.31
C TRP A 631 11.53 -24.99 7.71
N GLY A 632 10.70 -25.63 8.56
CA GLY A 632 9.58 -26.45 8.10
C GLY A 632 8.35 -25.60 7.78
N GLN A 633 7.59 -25.99 6.76
CA GLN A 633 6.28 -25.42 6.46
C GLN A 633 5.23 -26.52 6.49
N PHE A 634 4.15 -26.30 7.25
CA PHE A 634 2.98 -27.18 7.22
C PHE A 634 1.76 -26.39 6.78
N ASN A 635 1.02 -27.02 5.87
CA ASN A 635 -0.21 -26.48 5.31
C ASN A 635 -1.36 -27.40 5.70
N PHE A 636 -2.46 -26.83 6.16
CA PHE A 636 -3.70 -27.60 6.28
C PHE A 636 -4.84 -26.92 5.54
N SER A 637 -5.82 -27.75 5.16
CA SER A 637 -7.08 -27.28 4.60
C SER A 637 -8.24 -27.97 5.34
N ALA A 638 -9.16 -27.16 5.88
CA ALA A 638 -10.42 -27.63 6.43
C ALA A 638 -11.58 -27.16 5.54
N VAL A 639 -12.58 -28.01 5.31
CA VAL A 639 -13.76 -27.65 4.50
C VAL A 639 -14.99 -27.53 5.39
N THR A 640 -15.66 -26.39 5.31
CA THR A 640 -16.95 -26.16 5.98
C THR A 640 -18.10 -26.39 4.99
N SER A 641 -19.11 -27.17 5.39
CA SER A 641 -20.31 -27.43 4.58
C SER A 641 -21.40 -26.37 4.72
N GLU A 642 -21.30 -25.51 5.72
CA GLU A 642 -22.24 -24.44 6.06
C GLU A 642 -21.47 -23.14 6.33
N ALA A 643 -22.12 -22.01 6.08
CA ALA A 643 -21.57 -20.69 6.37
C ALA A 643 -21.36 -20.49 7.87
N LYS A 644 -20.32 -19.72 8.23
CA LYS A 644 -20.00 -19.31 9.60
C LYS A 644 -20.36 -17.84 9.78
N ILE A 645 -21.26 -17.56 10.72
CA ILE A 645 -21.78 -16.21 10.98
C ILE A 645 -21.19 -15.71 12.30
N ILE A 646 -20.45 -14.62 12.22
CA ILE A 646 -19.95 -13.86 13.37
C ILE A 646 -20.98 -12.76 13.64
N GLU A 647 -21.67 -12.84 14.76
CA GLU A 647 -22.69 -11.86 15.14
C GLU A 647 -22.06 -10.62 15.80
N SER A 648 -22.89 -9.59 15.95
CA SER A 648 -22.57 -8.38 16.71
C SER A 648 -21.98 -8.72 18.09
N GLY A 649 -20.76 -8.24 18.37
CA GLY A 649 -20.04 -8.45 19.62
C GLY A 649 -19.29 -9.77 19.71
N GLU A 650 -19.30 -10.61 18.67
CA GLU A 650 -18.51 -11.85 18.61
C GLU A 650 -17.19 -11.65 17.89
N ARG A 651 -16.29 -12.64 18.02
CA ARG A 651 -15.00 -12.68 17.32
C ARG A 651 -14.65 -14.10 16.91
N LEU A 652 -13.77 -14.24 15.92
CA LEU A 652 -13.10 -15.48 15.62
C LEU A 652 -11.98 -15.71 16.64
N MET A 653 -11.75 -16.96 16.99
CA MET A 653 -10.67 -17.46 17.83
C MET A 653 -10.02 -18.62 17.08
N ILE A 654 -8.70 -18.64 17.04
CA ILE A 654 -7.90 -19.71 16.47
C ILE A 654 -6.96 -20.18 17.58
N ASN A 655 -7.13 -21.41 18.03
CA ASN A 655 -6.31 -22.01 19.07
C ASN A 655 -5.56 -23.19 18.49
N MET A 656 -4.25 -23.17 18.68
CA MET A 656 -3.33 -24.23 18.33
C MET A 656 -2.76 -24.81 19.61
N THR A 657 -3.08 -26.07 19.84
CA THR A 657 -2.63 -26.83 21.00
C THR A 657 -1.83 -28.00 20.52
N TYR A 658 -0.63 -28.18 21.08
CA TYR A 658 0.05 -29.47 20.97
C TYR A 658 -0.86 -30.55 21.56
N ALA A 659 -1.13 -31.61 20.81
CA ALA A 659 -1.96 -32.72 21.25
C ALA A 659 -1.01 -33.78 21.83
N PRO A 660 -0.83 -33.85 23.16
CA PRO A 660 0.21 -34.69 23.75
C PRO A 660 -0.08 -36.17 23.50
N LYS A 661 0.90 -36.89 22.95
CA LYS A 661 1.09 -38.32 23.24
C LYS A 661 1.88 -38.42 24.56
N ASN A 662 1.71 -39.54 25.27
CA ASN A 662 2.03 -39.66 26.70
C ASN A 662 3.55 -39.72 27.06
N SER A 663 4.49 -39.66 26.11
CA SER A 663 5.96 -39.57 26.33
C SER A 663 6.72 -39.38 25.00
N GLY A 664 7.97 -38.88 25.04
CA GLY A 664 8.88 -38.80 23.87
C GLY A 664 8.62 -37.68 22.85
N ASN A 665 8.18 -36.50 23.27
CA ASN A 665 7.76 -35.46 22.31
C ASN A 665 8.95 -34.64 21.80
N LEU A 666 9.09 -34.56 20.47
CA LEU A 666 9.94 -33.57 19.83
C LEU A 666 9.34 -32.17 20.10
N ASN A 667 10.15 -31.22 20.60
CA ASN A 667 9.68 -29.85 20.77
C ASN A 667 9.34 -29.24 19.41
N MET A 668 8.20 -28.55 19.31
CA MET A 668 7.88 -27.77 18.12
C MET A 668 7.72 -26.32 18.51
N LYS A 669 8.38 -25.43 17.77
CA LYS A 669 8.23 -24.01 17.94
C LYS A 669 7.72 -23.35 16.67
N MET A 670 6.61 -22.63 16.76
CA MET A 670 6.11 -21.81 15.65
C MET A 670 6.88 -20.50 15.60
N VAL A 671 7.33 -20.13 14.41
CA VAL A 671 7.98 -18.83 14.18
C VAL A 671 6.94 -17.85 13.63
N ILE A 672 6.85 -16.69 14.26
CA ILE A 672 5.92 -15.61 13.92
C ILE A 672 6.72 -14.34 13.66
N ASP A 673 6.34 -13.60 12.62
CA ASP A 673 6.83 -12.24 12.36
C ASP A 673 8.36 -12.15 12.18
N ASP A 674 8.91 -12.93 11.24
CA ASP A 674 10.33 -12.88 10.89
C ASP A 674 10.58 -11.92 9.71
N THR A 675 11.30 -10.84 9.98
CA THR A 675 11.60 -9.77 9.02
C THR A 675 12.57 -10.17 7.91
N ASP A 676 13.29 -11.30 8.03
CA ASP A 676 14.27 -11.81 7.06
C ASP A 676 13.69 -12.85 6.09
N VAL A 677 12.37 -13.05 6.11
CA VAL A 677 11.70 -13.93 5.15
C VAL A 677 11.81 -13.33 3.75
N VAL A 678 12.67 -13.94 2.94
CA VAL A 678 12.93 -13.61 1.54
C VAL A 678 11.61 -13.43 0.79
N SER A 679 11.52 -12.32 0.04
CA SER A 679 10.40 -11.97 -0.82
C SER A 679 9.90 -13.18 -1.64
N GLY A 680 8.69 -13.64 -1.34
CA GLY A 680 7.97 -14.65 -2.15
C GLY A 680 7.43 -15.87 -1.39
N LEU A 681 7.87 -16.12 -0.16
CA LEU A 681 7.28 -17.15 0.71
C LEU A 681 6.68 -16.40 1.91
N GLY A 682 5.36 -16.27 2.02
CA GLY A 682 4.71 -15.37 2.97
C GLY A 682 4.83 -15.75 4.46
N ASN A 683 4.32 -14.87 5.32
CA ASN A 683 4.12 -15.06 6.77
C ASN A 683 3.23 -16.27 7.09
N SER A 684 3.22 -16.74 8.34
CA SER A 684 2.22 -17.72 8.79
C SER A 684 0.82 -17.08 8.73
N PHE A 685 -0.17 -17.72 8.10
CA PHE A 685 -1.50 -17.14 7.90
C PHE A 685 -2.62 -18.19 7.91
N LEU A 686 -3.86 -17.71 8.08
CA LEU A 686 -5.10 -18.42 7.84
C LEU A 686 -5.91 -17.71 6.75
N GLN A 687 -6.10 -18.36 5.61
CA GLN A 687 -7.03 -17.96 4.58
C GLN A 687 -8.40 -18.59 4.83
N ILE A 688 -9.44 -17.77 4.82
CA ILE A 688 -10.83 -18.16 5.00
C ILE A 688 -11.58 -18.03 3.67
N PRO A 689 -12.79 -18.61 3.51
CA PRO A 689 -13.65 -18.27 2.38
C PRO A 689 -13.95 -16.77 2.40
N SER A 690 -13.92 -16.11 1.24
CA SER A 690 -14.09 -14.65 1.16
C SER A 690 -15.38 -14.20 1.85
N PRO A 691 -15.28 -13.43 2.96
CA PRO A 691 -16.45 -12.98 3.69
C PRO A 691 -17.23 -11.94 2.90
N ASP A 692 -18.47 -11.67 3.30
CA ASP A 692 -19.28 -10.59 2.72
C ASP A 692 -18.76 -9.18 3.06
N ARG A 693 -17.84 -9.09 4.04
CA ARG A 693 -17.06 -7.91 4.41
C ARG A 693 -15.79 -8.32 5.18
N GLY A 694 -14.75 -7.51 5.08
CA GLY A 694 -13.49 -7.73 5.81
C GLY A 694 -13.71 -7.90 7.31
N LEU A 695 -13.03 -8.90 7.87
CA LEU A 695 -12.95 -9.08 9.31
C LEU A 695 -12.27 -7.84 9.93
N PRO A 696 -12.75 -7.35 11.08
CA PRO A 696 -12.15 -6.16 11.68
C PRO A 696 -10.70 -6.48 12.08
N GLY A 697 -9.76 -5.81 11.40
CA GLY A 697 -8.32 -5.84 11.69
C GLY A 697 -7.95 -5.00 12.91
N TYR A 698 -6.66 -4.98 13.25
CA TYR A 698 -6.13 -4.26 14.42
C TYR A 698 -5.46 -2.94 14.09
N GLY A 699 -5.41 -2.59 12.80
CA GLY A 699 -5.05 -1.25 12.37
C GLY A 699 -5.98 -0.26 13.04
N ALA A 700 -5.47 0.44 14.05
CA ALA A 700 -6.16 1.52 14.72
C ALA A 700 -5.40 2.81 14.46
N TYR A 701 -6.12 3.85 14.07
CA TYR A 701 -5.59 5.20 14.00
C TYR A 701 -6.16 6.01 15.16
N ASP A 702 -5.31 6.32 16.14
CA ASP A 702 -5.64 7.28 17.20
C ASP A 702 -5.66 8.70 16.62
N ASN A 703 -6.86 9.23 16.44
CA ASN A 703 -7.07 10.55 15.89
C ASN A 703 -6.72 11.66 16.89
N SER A 704 -6.23 11.35 18.10
CA SER A 704 -5.65 12.33 19.03
C SER A 704 -4.25 12.81 18.59
N ALA A 705 -3.54 12.01 17.79
CA ALA A 705 -2.16 12.25 17.35
C ALA A 705 -1.99 12.21 15.83
N ARG A 706 -0.77 12.50 15.36
CA ARG A 706 -0.37 12.32 13.96
C ARG A 706 -0.15 10.83 13.71
N GLY A 707 -0.41 10.37 12.50
CA GLY A 707 -0.19 8.98 12.13
C GLY A 707 1.14 8.79 11.42
N THR A 708 1.63 7.55 11.41
CA THR A 708 2.86 7.16 10.70
C THR A 708 2.58 6.02 9.73
N ILE A 709 3.35 5.95 8.65
CA ILE A 709 3.37 4.84 7.68
C ILE A 709 4.82 4.53 7.31
N SER A 710 5.10 3.29 6.93
CA SER A 710 6.40 2.89 6.39
C SER A 710 6.30 2.66 4.89
N ILE A 711 7.36 2.97 4.15
CA ILE A 711 7.43 2.76 2.71
C ILE A 711 8.71 2.02 2.40
N PHE A 712 8.57 0.82 1.85
CA PHE A 712 9.67 -0.03 1.41
C PHE A 712 9.92 0.15 -0.08
N ASN A 713 11.19 0.27 -0.45
CA ASN A 713 11.65 0.35 -1.82
C ASN A 713 12.32 -0.97 -2.27
N PRO A 714 11.60 -1.96 -2.81
CA PRO A 714 12.16 -3.16 -3.43
C PRO A 714 12.82 -2.91 -4.79
N GLY A 715 12.70 -1.70 -5.35
CA GLY A 715 13.27 -1.35 -6.64
C GLY A 715 14.79 -1.24 -6.60
N PRO A 716 15.48 -1.39 -7.76
CA PRO A 716 16.94 -1.30 -7.84
C PRO A 716 17.47 0.14 -7.77
N THR A 717 16.59 1.14 -7.73
CA THR A 717 16.90 2.57 -7.79
C THR A 717 16.36 3.31 -6.58
N ASP A 718 17.03 4.40 -6.19
CA ASP A 718 16.57 5.27 -5.11
C ASP A 718 15.33 6.07 -5.54
N ASN A 719 14.41 6.33 -4.61
CA ASN A 719 13.15 7.03 -4.87
C ASN A 719 12.95 8.22 -3.92
N TRP A 720 12.27 9.25 -4.40
CA TRP A 720 11.87 10.44 -3.64
C TRP A 720 10.36 10.59 -3.68
N ILE A 721 9.79 11.08 -2.58
CA ILE A 721 8.36 11.34 -2.44
C ILE A 721 8.14 12.84 -2.33
N LYS A 722 7.15 13.34 -3.05
CA LYS A 722 6.73 14.75 -3.05
C LYS A 722 5.67 15.00 -1.98
N TYR A 723 5.57 16.26 -1.56
CA TYR A 723 4.59 16.77 -0.59
C TYR A 723 3.11 16.54 -0.97
N GLN A 724 2.79 16.22 -2.23
CA GLN A 724 1.41 15.93 -2.64
C GLN A 724 0.93 14.53 -2.26
N SER A 725 1.83 13.70 -1.74
CA SER A 725 1.49 12.37 -1.25
C SER A 725 0.58 12.48 -0.03
N ARG A 726 -0.41 11.60 0.04
CA ARG A 726 -1.48 11.69 1.03
C ARG A 726 -1.97 10.33 1.46
N VAL A 727 -2.53 10.31 2.65
CA VAL A 727 -3.24 9.19 3.20
C VAL A 727 -4.73 9.49 3.14
N VAL A 728 -5.54 8.53 2.70
CA VAL A 728 -6.99 8.65 2.52
C VAL A 728 -7.69 7.57 3.33
N PHE A 729 -8.77 7.94 3.99
CA PHE A 729 -9.67 7.10 4.78
C PHE A 729 -11.07 7.27 4.19
N GLU A 730 -11.62 6.22 3.60
CA GLU A 730 -12.97 6.20 3.04
C GLU A 730 -13.90 5.45 3.99
N ASP A 731 -14.92 6.12 4.51
CA ASP A 731 -15.86 5.55 5.47
C ASP A 731 -16.58 4.32 4.88
N GLU A 732 -16.52 3.16 5.54
CA GLU A 732 -17.07 1.92 4.97
C GLU A 732 -18.60 1.93 4.82
N ASP A 733 -19.32 2.72 5.63
CA ASP A 733 -20.78 2.76 5.62
C ASP A 733 -21.31 3.84 4.67
N THR A 734 -20.63 4.98 4.59
CA THR A 734 -21.10 6.16 3.85
C THR A 734 -20.32 6.45 2.56
N GLY A 735 -19.10 5.92 2.43
CA GLY A 735 -18.17 6.23 1.34
C GLY A 735 -17.56 7.64 1.42
N GLU A 736 -17.75 8.35 2.53
CA GLU A 736 -17.23 9.71 2.70
C GLU A 736 -15.70 9.68 2.91
N PRO A 737 -14.92 10.43 2.10
CA PRO A 737 -13.47 10.41 2.20
C PRO A 737 -12.94 11.48 3.16
N TYR A 738 -11.97 11.08 3.97
CA TYR A 738 -11.14 11.93 4.81
C TYR A 738 -9.69 11.72 4.39
N ALA A 739 -8.86 12.76 4.41
CA ALA A 739 -7.47 12.62 4.00
C ALA A 739 -6.51 13.53 4.78
N ALA A 740 -5.24 13.18 4.75
CA ALA A 740 -4.12 13.89 5.36
C ALA A 740 -2.92 13.94 4.43
N PHE A 741 -2.19 15.05 4.43
CA PHE A 741 -0.90 15.12 3.73
C PHE A 741 0.18 14.38 4.50
N ILE A 742 1.10 13.78 3.75
CA ILE A 742 2.38 13.30 4.29
C ILE A 742 3.33 14.49 4.31
N ASP A 743 3.71 14.91 5.51
CA ASP A 743 4.45 16.16 5.74
C ASP A 743 5.76 15.95 6.53
N ASN A 744 6.09 14.72 6.92
CA ASN A 744 7.40 14.35 7.44
C ASN A 744 7.89 13.01 6.86
N ALA A 745 9.20 12.89 6.62
CA ALA A 745 9.90 11.68 6.22
C ALA A 745 11.23 11.57 6.96
N ASP A 746 11.42 10.54 7.77
CA ASP A 746 12.63 10.28 8.57
C ASP A 746 13.14 11.52 9.33
N GLY A 747 12.21 12.29 9.90
CA GLY A 747 12.49 13.51 10.66
C GLY A 747 12.69 14.77 9.81
N ALA A 748 12.65 14.67 8.48
CA ALA A 748 12.69 15.80 7.56
C ALA A 748 11.28 16.23 7.13
N THR A 749 11.00 17.52 7.19
CA THR A 749 9.70 18.07 6.76
C THR A 749 9.58 18.06 5.23
N LEU A 750 8.47 17.53 4.72
CA LEU A 750 8.09 17.76 3.31
C LEU A 750 7.32 19.06 3.19
N SER A 751 7.56 19.78 2.10
CA SER A 751 6.83 21.02 1.77
C SER A 751 6.77 21.19 0.25
N PRO A 752 6.00 22.15 -0.28
CA PRO A 752 6.00 22.45 -1.71
C PRO A 752 7.39 22.76 -2.30
N ASP A 753 8.36 23.15 -1.45
CA ASP A 753 9.72 23.48 -1.83
C ASP A 753 10.75 22.41 -1.39
N GLN A 754 10.32 21.32 -0.77
CA GLN A 754 11.19 20.30 -0.19
C GLN A 754 10.57 18.89 -0.28
N ASP A 755 11.19 18.03 -1.10
CA ASP A 755 10.83 16.62 -1.23
C ASP A 755 11.42 15.78 -0.08
N SER A 756 11.04 14.51 0.00
CA SER A 756 11.57 13.59 1.01
C SER A 756 13.09 13.37 0.86
N PRO A 757 13.78 12.90 1.90
CA PRO A 757 15.06 12.20 1.73
C PRO A 757 14.91 11.02 0.75
N PRO A 758 15.99 10.57 0.10
CA PRO A 758 15.94 9.40 -0.78
C PRO A 758 15.62 8.13 0.03
N ILE A 759 14.62 7.38 -0.42
CA ILE A 759 14.41 5.99 -0.03
C ILE A 759 15.36 5.14 -0.87
N LEU A 760 16.43 4.65 -0.24
CA LEU A 760 17.44 3.85 -0.94
C LEU A 760 16.85 2.52 -1.41
N ALA A 761 17.42 1.98 -2.49
CA ALA A 761 17.10 0.64 -2.96
C ALA A 761 17.22 -0.41 -1.84
N ASN A 762 16.20 -1.26 -1.71
CA ASN A 762 16.05 -2.30 -0.70
C ASN A 762 16.04 -1.81 0.76
N THR A 763 15.58 -0.57 0.99
CA THR A 763 15.41 -0.01 2.35
C THR A 763 13.98 0.46 2.61
N THR A 764 13.66 0.65 3.90
CA THR A 764 12.38 1.21 4.37
C THR A 764 12.60 2.61 4.93
N ALA A 765 11.69 3.54 4.63
CA ALA A 765 11.64 4.88 5.21
C ALA A 765 10.32 5.10 5.95
N VAL A 766 10.34 5.88 7.03
CA VAL A 766 9.16 6.17 7.86
C VAL A 766 8.64 7.56 7.54
N TYR A 767 7.34 7.66 7.31
CA TYR A 767 6.64 8.88 6.98
C TYR A 767 5.58 9.20 8.02
N GLU A 768 5.43 10.48 8.36
CA GLU A 768 4.34 10.95 9.22
C GLU A 768 3.33 11.73 8.38
N PHE A 769 2.04 11.56 8.70
CA PHE A 769 0.94 12.30 8.09
C PHE A 769 0.17 13.12 9.12
N GLU A 770 -0.41 14.22 8.66
CA GLU A 770 -1.27 15.07 9.48
C GLU A 770 -2.52 14.33 9.97
N ARG A 771 -3.30 14.94 10.86
CA ARG A 771 -4.60 14.37 11.25
C ARG A 771 -5.59 14.39 10.07
N PRO A 772 -6.19 13.26 9.66
CA PRO A 772 -7.13 13.19 8.55
C PRO A 772 -8.37 14.06 8.75
N ARG A 773 -8.76 14.73 7.67
CA ARG A 773 -9.88 15.69 7.66
C ARG A 773 -10.68 15.60 6.38
N SER A 774 -11.89 16.15 6.41
CA SER A 774 -12.74 16.27 5.21
C SER A 774 -12.12 17.18 4.12
N GLN A 775 -11.17 18.05 4.49
CA GLN A 775 -10.32 18.80 3.57
C GLN A 775 -8.87 18.80 4.09
N PRO A 776 -7.94 18.03 3.47
CA PRO A 776 -6.54 17.94 3.90
C PRO A 776 -5.86 19.31 3.99
N GLY A 777 -5.03 19.53 5.01
CA GLY A 777 -4.32 20.80 5.25
C GLY A 777 -5.20 21.98 5.71
N ASN A 778 -6.54 21.84 5.73
CA ASN A 778 -7.44 22.87 6.23
C ASN A 778 -7.80 22.59 7.70
N VAL A 779 -7.12 23.27 8.62
CA VAL A 779 -7.34 23.12 10.08
C VAL A 779 -8.76 23.46 10.56
N ALA A 780 -9.53 24.20 9.76
CA ALA A 780 -10.93 24.53 10.06
C ALA A 780 -11.93 23.46 9.61
N SER A 781 -11.49 22.48 8.82
CA SER A 781 -12.33 21.38 8.35
C SER A 781 -12.47 20.27 9.42
N ASN A 782 -13.55 19.50 9.31
CA ASN A 782 -13.87 18.48 10.30
C ASN A 782 -12.81 17.38 10.28
N LEU A 783 -12.36 17.00 11.47
CA LEU A 783 -11.55 15.80 11.67
C LEU A 783 -12.38 14.58 11.32
N ILE A 784 -11.68 13.54 10.89
CA ILE A 784 -12.24 12.20 10.74
C ILE A 784 -12.95 11.79 12.05
N PRO A 785 -14.22 11.36 12.02
CA PRO A 785 -14.90 10.86 13.21
C PRO A 785 -14.41 9.45 13.58
N GLU A 786 -14.75 9.02 14.80
CA GLU A 786 -14.58 7.61 15.19
C GLU A 786 -15.44 6.72 14.28
N GLY A 787 -14.86 5.64 13.77
CA GLY A 787 -15.54 4.80 12.78
C GLY A 787 -14.62 3.81 12.10
N ARG A 788 -15.14 3.14 11.07
CA ARG A 788 -14.39 2.19 10.22
C ARG A 788 -14.14 2.80 8.85
N TYR A 789 -12.91 2.70 8.39
CA TYR A 789 -12.47 3.33 7.16
C TYR A 789 -11.60 2.39 6.35
N GLN A 790 -11.86 2.32 5.05
CA GLN A 790 -10.92 1.76 4.10
C GLN A 790 -9.79 2.76 3.89
N MET A 791 -8.56 2.35 4.18
CA MET A 791 -7.40 3.22 4.12
C MET A 791 -6.58 3.01 2.84
N PHE A 792 -6.12 4.11 2.27
CA PHE A 792 -5.28 4.14 1.06
C PHE A 792 -4.12 5.11 1.25
N VAL A 793 -2.96 4.78 0.67
CA VAL A 793 -1.87 5.74 0.49
C VAL A 793 -1.76 6.10 -0.97
N PHE A 794 -1.78 7.39 -1.26
CA PHE A 794 -1.46 7.95 -2.56
C PHE A 794 -0.04 8.52 -2.51
N LEU A 795 0.86 7.94 -3.30
CA LEU A 795 2.25 8.36 -3.43
C LEU A 795 2.45 9.07 -4.77
N ASP A 796 3.03 10.26 -4.71
CA ASP A 796 3.57 11.00 -5.85
C ASP A 796 5.07 11.19 -5.63
N GLY A 797 5.88 10.68 -6.54
CA GLY A 797 7.32 10.66 -6.39
C GLY A 797 8.09 10.56 -7.70
N TYR A 798 9.39 10.37 -7.59
CA TYR A 798 10.28 10.15 -8.72
C TYR A 798 11.50 9.30 -8.34
N ASP A 799 12.11 8.63 -9.32
CA ASP A 799 13.32 7.83 -9.13
C ASP A 799 14.62 8.65 -9.35
N SER A 800 15.77 8.01 -9.11
CA SER A 800 17.09 8.62 -9.35
C SER A 800 17.37 9.03 -10.81
N ALA A 801 16.60 8.53 -11.78
CA ALA A 801 16.68 8.92 -13.18
C ALA A 801 15.74 10.09 -13.54
N GLY A 802 14.89 10.52 -12.60
CA GLY A 802 13.91 11.60 -12.77
C GLY A 802 12.58 11.14 -13.35
N ASN A 803 12.33 9.83 -13.43
CA ASN A 803 11.04 9.29 -13.86
C ASN A 803 10.03 9.46 -12.73
N ILE A 804 8.87 10.04 -13.06
CA ILE A 804 7.80 10.29 -12.08
C ILE A 804 6.94 9.04 -11.95
N PHE A 805 6.56 8.68 -10.73
CA PHE A 805 5.58 7.64 -10.46
C PHE A 805 4.41 8.19 -9.63
N LEU A 806 3.22 7.63 -9.89
CA LEU A 806 2.02 7.85 -9.10
C LEU A 806 1.47 6.47 -8.71
N GLN A 807 1.27 6.24 -7.42
CA GLN A 807 0.82 4.96 -6.92
C GLN A 807 -0.27 5.14 -5.86
N THR A 808 -1.33 4.34 -5.95
CA THR A 808 -2.32 4.22 -4.88
C THR A 808 -2.26 2.80 -4.34
N THR A 809 -1.97 2.67 -3.05
CA THR A 809 -1.83 1.39 -2.38
C THR A 809 -2.93 1.27 -1.32
N PRO A 810 -3.84 0.29 -1.43
CA PRO A 810 -4.79 0.01 -0.36
C PRO A 810 -4.06 -0.61 0.84
N LEU A 811 -4.41 -0.16 2.04
CA LEU A 811 -3.84 -0.63 3.30
C LEU A 811 -4.80 -1.50 4.12
N GLY A 812 -6.06 -1.62 3.67
CA GLY A 812 -7.10 -2.38 4.36
C GLY A 812 -7.98 -1.50 5.25
N VAL A 813 -8.82 -2.16 6.05
CA VAL A 813 -9.75 -1.51 6.97
C VAL A 813 -9.03 -1.08 8.25
N VAL A 814 -9.19 0.18 8.62
CA VAL A 814 -8.65 0.79 9.84
C VAL A 814 -9.77 1.32 10.72
N ARG A 815 -9.69 1.05 12.03
CA ARG A 815 -10.57 1.65 13.04
C ARG A 815 -10.00 3.00 13.46
N VAL A 816 -10.79 4.05 13.38
CA VAL A 816 -10.42 5.37 13.88
C VAL A 816 -11.00 5.54 15.27
N THR A 817 -10.14 5.88 16.24
CA THR A 817 -10.48 6.09 17.66
C THR A 817 -10.15 7.50 18.11
#